data_AF-A0A532CRZ1-F1
#
_entry.id   AF-A0A532CRZ1-F1
#
_cell.length_a   1.000
_cell.length_b   1.000
_cell.length_c   1.000
_cell.angle_alpha   90.00
_cell.angle_beta   90.00
_cell.angle_gamma   90.00
#
_symmetry.space_group_name_H-M   'P 1'
#
loop_
_entity.id
_entity.type
_entity.pdbx_description
1 polymer ?
#
loop_
_entity_poly.entity_id
_entity_poly.type
_entity_poly.pdbx_seq_one_letter_code
_entity_poly.pdbx_strand_id
1 'polypeptide(L)'
;MGQNNGTNQPNQPVFWWDPRLYQIISLTILLLYGLFWLQFDVSIWQIAITVGVAQLTQLAGTRYFNLPFFDPKSALISSLSLCLLLRTNDLAVAALAAVIAIGSKFIIRWKDKHVFNPTNLALVVILASGLGWISPGQWGPVAWFGFLIACLGSLVVTHAARADVTLAFLTFYVGLLFARALWLGDPLTIPLHQIESGALLIFSFFMISDPKTTPDSRPGRIVYALLIALTALYVQFGLYKPNGPLWGLIACSPLVPLLDHLFPGVRYDWSKPTTGHAPVSLPLSLSLHPQKEVFMRHVIVPIFTFLIGLFLWSAEASAFCGFYVGKADTKLFNKASEVVIARQDNKTVITMANDFKGDVKKFAMVIPVPTVLGKDQIHVGDPTVLKHLADYSAPRLVEYFDENLCRHYELMEDRMGSMKNMAPASASAKHERDKALGVTVEAQYTVGEYDILILSAKESHGLEIWLSENGYRIPLGTSTLLQSYLKNNMKFFVARVNSVEQSKLGFTHLRPLQIAFESPKFMLPIRLGTVNAEGAQELFIYLLTKQGRVETTNYRTVRLPEAQEIPLYVKDKFGDFYRDLFTEQVKRESERGVFLEYAWDMSWCDPCATNPLSTEELLSLGVFWQDNQNGIQRGQALSPQGQKVFLTRLHVRYDATHFPEDLMFQETSDRSNFQARYVLRHPWTGTENCPAATAYRQQLRDRSEREAQTLASLTGWNIGEIRKAMNLASLPAGEDKKWYQRLWTN
;
A
#
# COMPACT_ATOMS: atom_id res chain seq x y z
N MET A 1 -78.32 28.74 2.60
CA MET A 1 -77.51 29.48 3.60
C MET A 1 -77.17 28.50 4.71
N GLY A 2 -75.95 28.20 5.13
CA GLY A 2 -74.57 28.52 4.73
C GLY A 2 -73.68 27.34 5.18
N GLN A 3 -72.82 26.81 4.31
CA GLN A 3 -71.36 27.01 4.29
C GLN A 3 -70.64 26.72 5.62
N ASN A 4 -69.97 25.56 5.69
CA ASN A 4 -68.88 25.29 6.61
C ASN A 4 -67.62 25.06 5.77
N ASN A 5 -66.72 26.04 5.78
CA ASN A 5 -65.48 26.08 5.02
C ASN A 5 -64.41 25.23 5.72
N GLY A 6 -64.18 24.00 5.24
CA GLY A 6 -62.96 23.23 5.52
C GLY A 6 -61.92 23.53 4.44
N THR A 7 -60.97 24.41 4.76
CA THR A 7 -59.84 24.77 3.90
C THR A 7 -58.96 23.56 3.61
N ASN A 8 -58.96 23.09 2.36
CA ASN A 8 -57.90 22.25 1.80
C ASN A 8 -56.59 23.04 1.80
N GLN A 9 -55.70 22.75 2.73
CA GLN A 9 -54.29 23.14 2.58
C GLN A 9 -53.68 22.28 1.46
N PRO A 10 -53.07 22.89 0.42
CA PRO A 10 -52.32 22.13 -0.56
C PRO A 10 -51.09 21.56 0.14
N ASN A 11 -50.92 20.23 0.08
CA ASN A 11 -49.68 19.55 0.45
C ASN A 11 -48.51 20.29 -0.23
N GLN A 12 -47.67 20.94 0.55
CA GLN A 12 -46.43 21.51 0.03
C GLN A 12 -45.62 20.37 -0.59
N PRO A 13 -45.10 20.52 -1.82
CA PRO A 13 -44.18 19.56 -2.38
C PRO A 13 -42.88 19.65 -1.57
N VAL A 14 -42.68 18.73 -0.63
CA VAL A 14 -41.36 18.53 -0.04
C VAL A 14 -40.44 18.13 -1.20
N PHE A 15 -39.51 19.01 -1.55
CA PHE A 15 -38.51 18.74 -2.57
C PHE A 15 -37.55 17.66 -2.03
N TRP A 16 -37.87 16.39 -2.24
CA TRP A 16 -36.96 15.29 -1.94
C TRP A 16 -35.88 15.26 -3.03
N TRP A 17 -34.67 15.72 -2.72
CA TRP A 17 -33.52 15.60 -3.62
C TRP A 17 -33.17 14.11 -3.80
N ASP A 18 -32.82 13.69 -5.02
CA ASP A 18 -32.43 12.30 -5.30
C ASP A 18 -31.20 11.94 -4.44
N PRO A 19 -31.28 10.96 -3.52
CA PRO A 19 -30.21 10.63 -2.58
C PRO A 19 -28.90 10.23 -3.28
N ARG A 20 -28.96 9.79 -4.53
CA ARG A 20 -27.78 9.46 -5.34
C ARG A 20 -26.89 10.68 -5.62
N LEU A 21 -27.45 11.90 -5.59
CA LEU A 21 -26.65 13.12 -5.73
C LEU A 21 -25.67 13.28 -4.56
N TYR A 22 -26.10 12.97 -3.34
CA TYR A 22 -25.21 12.98 -2.18
C TYR A 22 -24.06 11.98 -2.35
N GLN A 23 -24.36 10.77 -2.85
CA GLN A 23 -23.34 9.76 -3.11
C GLN A 23 -22.32 10.23 -4.17
N ILE A 24 -22.81 10.80 -5.28
CA ILE A 24 -21.95 11.35 -6.34
C ILE A 24 -21.05 12.44 -5.78
N ILE A 25 -21.59 13.40 -5.01
CA ILE A 25 -20.82 14.49 -4.41
C ILE A 25 -19.75 13.94 -3.46
N SER A 26 -20.13 13.02 -2.56
CA SER A 26 -19.21 12.41 -1.60
C SER A 26 -18.07 11.67 -2.31
N LEU A 27 -18.37 10.80 -3.28
CA LEU A 27 -17.37 10.05 -4.03
C LEU A 27 -16.49 10.97 -4.89
N THR A 28 -17.05 12.06 -5.44
CA THR A 28 -16.29 13.03 -6.25
C THR A 28 -15.32 13.82 -5.37
N ILE A 29 -15.79 14.38 -4.24
CA ILE A 29 -14.93 15.11 -3.30
C ILE A 29 -13.79 14.22 -2.84
N LEU A 30 -14.10 12.96 -2.52
CA LEU A 30 -13.13 11.99 -2.08
C LEU A 30 -12.11 11.65 -3.17
N LEU A 31 -12.55 11.50 -4.42
CA LEU A 31 -11.66 11.28 -5.56
C LEU A 31 -10.72 12.48 -5.78
N LEU A 32 -11.25 13.71 -5.71
CA LEU A 32 -10.43 14.92 -5.83
C LEU A 32 -9.43 15.04 -4.67
N TYR A 33 -9.84 14.77 -3.45
CA TYR A 33 -8.92 14.75 -2.29
C TYR A 33 -7.85 13.67 -2.45
N GLY A 34 -8.23 12.47 -2.91
CA GLY A 34 -7.30 11.38 -3.22
C GLY A 34 -6.26 11.77 -4.26
N LEU A 35 -6.67 12.47 -5.33
CA LEU A 35 -5.78 12.94 -6.39
C LEU A 35 -4.83 14.05 -5.92
N PHE A 36 -5.36 15.10 -5.30
CA PHE A 36 -4.58 16.31 -5.01
C PHE A 36 -3.79 16.24 -3.71
N TRP A 37 -4.27 15.48 -2.72
CA TRP A 37 -3.67 15.46 -1.38
C TRP A 37 -3.01 14.12 -1.06
N LEU A 38 -3.70 13.01 -1.36
CA LEU A 38 -3.17 11.67 -1.09
C LEU A 38 -2.35 11.08 -2.24
N GLN A 39 -2.16 11.82 -3.33
CA GLN A 39 -1.36 11.38 -4.48
C GLN A 39 -1.73 9.96 -4.93
N PHE A 40 -3.04 9.69 -5.05
CA PHE A 40 -3.52 8.39 -5.53
C PHE A 40 -2.89 8.07 -6.88
N ASP A 41 -2.41 6.84 -7.00
CA ASP A 41 -1.75 6.35 -8.20
C ASP A 41 -2.76 5.99 -9.31
N VAL A 42 -3.57 6.97 -9.71
CA VAL A 42 -4.60 6.84 -10.75
C VAL A 42 -4.47 8.00 -11.72
N SER A 43 -4.27 7.67 -13.01
CA SER A 43 -4.12 8.71 -14.03
C SER A 43 -5.44 9.40 -14.34
N ILE A 44 -5.37 10.69 -14.70
CA ILE A 44 -6.54 11.46 -15.16
C ILE A 44 -7.20 10.77 -16.38
N TRP A 45 -6.39 10.14 -17.23
CA TRP A 45 -6.87 9.37 -18.39
C TRP A 45 -7.66 8.12 -18.00
N GLN A 46 -7.20 7.37 -16.98
CA GLN A 46 -7.95 6.23 -16.46
C GLN A 46 -9.33 6.68 -15.93
N ILE A 47 -9.38 7.81 -15.22
CA ILE A 47 -10.64 8.37 -14.72
C ILE A 47 -11.57 8.76 -15.88
N ALA A 48 -11.06 9.53 -16.83
CA ALA A 48 -11.84 9.99 -17.99
C ALA A 48 -12.42 8.83 -18.80
N ILE A 49 -11.62 7.79 -19.06
CA ILE A 49 -12.06 6.59 -19.79
C ILE A 49 -13.06 5.78 -18.98
N THR A 50 -12.80 5.54 -17.70
CA THR A 50 -13.71 4.76 -16.84
C THR A 50 -15.09 5.42 -16.77
N VAL A 51 -15.14 6.75 -16.57
CA VAL A 51 -16.39 7.50 -16.52
C VAL A 51 -17.06 7.56 -17.90
N GLY A 52 -16.31 7.90 -18.95
CA GLY A 52 -16.83 8.02 -20.31
C GLY A 52 -17.40 6.71 -20.84
N VAL A 53 -16.65 5.61 -20.73
CA VAL A 53 -17.08 4.28 -21.18
C VAL A 53 -18.26 3.78 -20.36
N ALA A 54 -18.31 4.03 -19.05
CA ALA A 54 -19.47 3.68 -18.23
C ALA A 54 -20.75 4.39 -18.72
N GLN A 55 -20.67 5.69 -19.03
CA GLN A 55 -21.82 6.45 -19.54
C GLN A 55 -22.24 5.99 -20.94
N LEU A 56 -21.28 5.73 -21.82
CA LEU A 56 -21.55 5.19 -23.16
C LEU A 56 -22.19 3.81 -23.11
N THR A 57 -21.68 2.93 -22.24
CA THR A 57 -22.25 1.58 -22.03
C THR A 57 -23.66 1.68 -21.46
N GLN A 58 -23.91 2.59 -20.53
CA GLN A 58 -25.24 2.85 -20.00
C GLN A 58 -26.20 3.33 -21.10
N LEU A 59 -25.75 4.24 -21.96
CA LEU A 59 -26.54 4.77 -23.07
C LEU A 59 -26.85 3.69 -24.11
N ALA A 60 -25.85 2.89 -24.48
CA ALA A 60 -25.99 1.78 -25.41
C ALA A 60 -26.94 0.71 -24.86
N GLY A 61 -26.78 0.33 -23.59
CA GLY A 61 -27.66 -0.62 -22.91
C GLY A 61 -29.10 -0.11 -22.82
N THR A 62 -29.31 1.16 -22.45
CA THR A 62 -30.65 1.78 -22.43
C THR A 62 -31.31 1.69 -23.81
N ARG A 63 -30.58 1.95 -24.90
CA ARG A 63 -31.12 1.85 -26.27
C ARG A 63 -31.37 0.40 -26.69
N TYR A 64 -30.43 -0.49 -26.46
CA TYR A 64 -30.52 -1.89 -26.89
C TYR A 64 -31.67 -2.64 -26.20
N PHE A 65 -31.89 -2.38 -24.91
CA PHE A 65 -32.99 -2.97 -24.14
C PHE A 65 -34.29 -2.14 -24.18
N ASN A 66 -34.37 -1.12 -25.05
CA ASN A 66 -35.55 -0.26 -25.24
C ASN A 66 -36.11 0.32 -23.93
N LEU A 67 -35.23 0.76 -23.02
CA LEU A 67 -35.64 1.38 -21.76
C LEU A 67 -36.11 2.83 -21.98
N PRO A 68 -37.10 3.31 -21.20
CA PRO A 68 -37.77 4.58 -21.47
C PRO A 68 -36.90 5.83 -21.25
N PHE A 69 -35.85 5.74 -20.43
CA PHE A 69 -34.97 6.87 -20.15
C PHE A 69 -33.53 6.42 -19.85
N PHE A 70 -32.58 7.29 -20.18
CA PHE A 70 -31.17 7.15 -19.81
C PHE A 70 -30.96 7.63 -18.37
N ASP A 71 -30.35 6.80 -17.52
CA ASP A 71 -30.02 7.13 -16.13
C ASP A 71 -28.51 7.28 -15.91
N PRO A 72 -27.95 8.50 -16.02
CA PRO A 72 -26.51 8.72 -15.88
C PRO A 72 -26.01 8.55 -14.44
N LYS A 73 -26.89 8.67 -13.43
CA LYS A 73 -26.49 8.71 -12.01
C LYS A 73 -25.98 7.36 -11.55
N SER A 74 -26.68 6.29 -11.92
CA SER A 74 -26.28 4.91 -11.61
C SER A 74 -24.93 4.55 -12.23
N ALA A 75 -24.69 4.98 -13.48
CA ALA A 75 -23.41 4.77 -14.14
C ALA A 75 -22.27 5.57 -13.50
N LEU A 76 -22.56 6.82 -13.09
CA LEU A 76 -21.58 7.71 -12.45
C LEU A 76 -21.13 7.20 -11.08
N ILE A 77 -22.05 6.73 -10.23
CA ILE A 77 -21.70 6.14 -8.93
C ILE A 77 -20.79 4.92 -9.12
N SER A 78 -21.14 4.04 -10.07
CA SER A 78 -20.35 2.84 -10.35
C SER A 78 -18.96 3.18 -10.88
N SER A 79 -18.82 4.15 -11.79
CA SER A 79 -17.52 4.55 -12.34
C SER A 79 -16.66 5.33 -11.36
N LEU A 80 -17.23 6.22 -10.54
CA LEU A 80 -16.50 6.90 -9.46
C LEU A 80 -15.96 5.88 -8.43
N SER A 81 -16.76 4.88 -8.08
CA SER A 81 -16.33 3.79 -7.19
C SER A 81 -15.19 2.97 -7.81
N LEU A 82 -15.25 2.69 -9.12
CA LEU A 82 -14.13 2.06 -9.84
C LEU A 82 -12.88 2.94 -9.81
N CYS A 83 -12.99 4.26 -10.03
CA CYS A 83 -11.84 5.17 -10.01
C CYS A 83 -11.15 5.22 -8.64
N LEU A 84 -11.92 5.14 -7.55
CA LEU A 84 -11.38 5.14 -6.20
C LEU A 84 -10.63 3.84 -5.86
N LEU A 85 -11.09 2.69 -6.36
CA LEU A 85 -10.58 1.37 -5.97
C LEU A 85 -9.62 0.74 -6.97
N LEU A 86 -9.94 0.76 -8.25
CA LEU A 86 -9.22 0.03 -9.29
C LEU A 86 -7.96 0.79 -9.72
N ARG A 87 -6.85 0.07 -9.84
CA ARG A 87 -5.58 0.55 -10.38
C ARG A 87 -5.19 -0.33 -11.57
N THR A 88 -4.78 0.32 -12.66
CA THR A 88 -4.28 -0.35 -13.86
C THR A 88 -3.47 0.64 -14.71
N ASN A 89 -2.44 0.14 -15.38
CA ASN A 89 -1.65 0.93 -16.33
C ASN A 89 -2.23 0.89 -17.75
N ASP A 90 -3.18 -0.02 -18.01
CA ASP A 90 -3.80 -0.19 -19.32
C ASP A 90 -5.19 0.45 -19.35
N LEU A 91 -5.31 1.48 -20.17
CA LEU A 91 -6.55 2.21 -20.41
C LEU A 91 -7.66 1.31 -20.98
N ALA A 92 -7.31 0.26 -21.73
CA ALA A 92 -8.26 -0.73 -22.22
C ALA A 92 -8.84 -1.60 -21.09
N VAL A 93 -8.03 -1.92 -20.08
CA VAL A 93 -8.50 -2.64 -18.88
C VAL A 93 -9.48 -1.78 -18.08
N ALA A 94 -9.22 -0.48 -17.95
CA ALA A 94 -10.13 0.45 -17.30
C ALA A 94 -11.48 0.55 -18.05
N ALA A 95 -11.44 0.64 -19.39
CA ALA A 95 -12.62 0.59 -20.23
C ALA A 95 -13.39 -0.73 -20.07
N LEU A 96 -12.68 -1.86 -20.09
CA LEU A 96 -13.25 -3.20 -19.89
C LEU A 96 -13.96 -3.31 -18.53
N ALA A 97 -13.34 -2.80 -17.46
CA ALA A 97 -13.95 -2.78 -16.12
C ALA A 97 -15.27 -1.98 -16.12
N ALA A 98 -15.30 -0.82 -16.78
CA ALA A 98 -16.52 -0.02 -16.92
C ALA A 98 -17.61 -0.74 -17.73
N VAL A 99 -17.25 -1.43 -18.82
CA VAL A 99 -18.17 -2.23 -19.63
C VAL A 99 -18.73 -3.40 -18.82
N ILE A 100 -17.89 -4.15 -18.10
CA ILE A 100 -18.33 -5.27 -17.25
C ILE A 100 -19.27 -4.77 -16.17
N ALA A 101 -18.91 -3.67 -15.49
CA ALA A 101 -19.74 -3.11 -14.43
C ALA A 101 -21.12 -2.75 -14.98
N ILE A 102 -21.19 -1.88 -15.98
CA ILE A 102 -22.47 -1.37 -16.47
C ILE A 102 -23.24 -2.43 -17.25
N GLY A 103 -22.57 -3.22 -18.10
CA GLY A 103 -23.19 -4.31 -18.87
C GLY A 103 -23.84 -5.37 -18.00
N SER A 104 -23.22 -5.73 -16.86
CA SER A 104 -23.78 -6.74 -15.95
C SER A 104 -25.17 -6.37 -15.40
N LYS A 105 -25.46 -5.07 -15.22
CA LYS A 105 -26.78 -4.57 -14.80
C LYS A 105 -27.88 -4.96 -15.77
N PHE A 106 -27.57 -5.04 -17.06
CA PHE A 106 -28.54 -5.35 -18.11
C PHE A 106 -28.68 -6.85 -18.35
N ILE A 107 -27.56 -7.58 -18.33
CA ILE A 107 -27.49 -8.98 -18.78
C ILE A 107 -27.77 -9.96 -17.64
N ILE A 108 -27.20 -9.74 -16.46
CA ILE A 108 -27.19 -10.73 -15.37
C ILE A 108 -28.27 -10.36 -14.34
N ARG A 109 -29.51 -10.72 -14.66
CA ARG A 109 -30.69 -10.33 -13.88
C ARG A 109 -31.56 -11.51 -13.48
N TRP A 110 -32.20 -11.39 -12.32
CA TRP A 110 -33.21 -12.33 -11.84
C TRP A 110 -34.44 -11.58 -11.32
N LYS A 111 -35.61 -11.80 -11.93
CA LYS A 111 -36.88 -11.15 -11.57
C LYS A 111 -36.74 -9.63 -11.34
N ASP A 112 -36.11 -8.93 -12.28
CA ASP A 112 -35.80 -7.48 -12.30
C ASP A 112 -34.71 -6.98 -11.34
N LYS A 113 -34.10 -7.85 -10.55
CA LYS A 113 -32.90 -7.56 -9.74
C LYS A 113 -31.62 -7.87 -10.50
N HIS A 114 -30.53 -7.20 -10.16
CA HIS A 114 -29.20 -7.60 -10.64
C HIS A 114 -28.70 -8.71 -9.72
N VAL A 115 -28.07 -9.74 -10.27
CA VAL A 115 -27.51 -10.81 -9.42
C VAL A 115 -26.29 -10.30 -8.66
N PHE A 116 -25.41 -9.56 -9.34
CA PHE A 116 -24.16 -9.07 -8.77
C PHE A 116 -24.18 -7.56 -8.61
N ASN A 117 -23.48 -7.06 -7.59
CA ASN A 117 -23.14 -5.64 -7.52
C ASN A 117 -22.24 -5.29 -8.74
N PRO A 118 -22.64 -4.33 -9.57
CA PRO A 118 -21.97 -3.98 -10.82
C PRO A 118 -20.49 -3.65 -10.67
N THR A 119 -20.17 -2.72 -9.75
CA THR A 119 -18.79 -2.31 -9.49
C THR A 119 -17.99 -3.46 -8.90
N ASN A 120 -18.56 -4.20 -7.94
CA ASN A 120 -17.89 -5.33 -7.31
C ASN A 120 -17.55 -6.44 -8.31
N LEU A 121 -18.47 -6.75 -9.25
CA LEU A 121 -18.24 -7.77 -10.27
C LEU A 121 -17.07 -7.38 -11.17
N ALA A 122 -17.02 -6.14 -11.64
CA ALA A 122 -15.91 -5.65 -12.43
C ALA A 122 -14.59 -5.74 -11.66
N LEU A 123 -14.54 -5.29 -10.40
CA LEU A 123 -13.33 -5.37 -9.57
C LEU A 123 -12.85 -6.81 -9.44
N VAL A 124 -13.73 -7.75 -9.09
CA VAL A 124 -13.36 -9.16 -8.90
C VAL A 124 -12.89 -9.82 -10.20
N VAL A 125 -13.52 -9.52 -11.34
CA VAL A 125 -13.07 -10.06 -12.64
C VAL A 125 -11.69 -9.53 -13.03
N ILE A 126 -11.43 -8.24 -12.85
CA ILE A 126 -10.12 -7.63 -13.15
C ILE A 126 -9.03 -8.15 -12.19
N LEU A 127 -9.35 -8.30 -10.89
CA LEU A 127 -8.43 -8.88 -9.91
C LEU A 127 -8.12 -10.35 -10.21
N ALA A 128 -9.13 -11.17 -10.52
CA ALA A 128 -8.96 -12.59 -10.81
C ALA A 128 -8.13 -12.85 -12.08
N SER A 129 -8.19 -11.93 -13.05
CA SER A 129 -7.43 -12.01 -14.30
C SER A 129 -6.01 -11.44 -14.20
N GLY A 130 -5.64 -10.81 -13.07
CA GLY A 130 -4.34 -10.16 -12.89
C GLY A 130 -4.14 -8.91 -13.76
N LEU A 131 -5.21 -8.35 -14.34
CA LEU A 131 -5.16 -7.18 -15.21
C LEU A 131 -5.13 -5.85 -14.43
N GLY A 132 -5.46 -5.88 -13.14
CA GLY A 132 -5.40 -4.72 -12.26
C GLY A 132 -5.37 -5.13 -10.79
N TRP A 133 -5.20 -4.15 -9.90
CA TRP A 133 -5.14 -4.34 -8.46
C TRP A 133 -5.97 -3.29 -7.72
N ILE A 134 -6.12 -3.46 -6.40
CA ILE A 134 -6.69 -2.46 -5.50
C ILE A 134 -5.62 -2.13 -4.48
N SER A 135 -5.45 -0.85 -4.15
CA SER A 135 -4.56 -0.42 -3.07
C SER A 135 -5.39 -0.07 -1.82
N PRO A 136 -5.54 -0.98 -0.84
CA PRO A 136 -6.45 -0.77 0.28
C PRO A 136 -5.92 0.23 1.31
N GLY A 137 -4.59 0.37 1.42
CA GLY A 137 -3.92 1.24 2.39
C GLY A 137 -3.80 2.71 1.97
N GLN A 138 -4.22 3.10 0.76
CA GLN A 138 -3.93 4.44 0.20
C GLN A 138 -4.64 5.63 0.89
N TRP A 139 -5.58 5.38 1.80
CA TRP A 139 -6.53 6.39 2.28
C TRP A 139 -6.01 7.23 3.44
N GLY A 140 -5.12 6.68 4.26
CA GLY A 140 -4.68 7.31 5.51
C GLY A 140 -5.81 7.51 6.54
N PRO A 141 -5.48 7.70 7.84
CA PRO A 141 -6.49 7.80 8.90
C PRO A 141 -7.45 9.00 8.74
N VAL A 142 -6.94 10.15 8.30
CA VAL A 142 -7.72 11.40 8.18
C VAL A 142 -8.78 11.29 7.08
N ALA A 143 -8.40 10.85 5.88
CA ALA A 143 -9.35 10.72 4.78
C ALA A 143 -10.36 9.61 5.05
N TRP A 144 -9.91 8.51 5.67
CA TRP A 144 -10.79 7.44 6.12
C TRP A 144 -11.86 7.98 7.08
N PHE A 145 -11.47 8.74 8.11
CA PHE A 145 -12.42 9.29 9.08
C PHE A 145 -13.38 10.30 8.45
N GLY A 146 -12.87 11.21 7.62
CA GLY A 146 -13.71 12.15 6.87
C GLY A 146 -14.72 11.44 5.96
N PHE A 147 -14.29 10.38 5.30
CA PHE A 147 -15.17 9.57 4.46
C PHE A 147 -16.18 8.76 5.27
N LEU A 148 -15.81 8.22 6.43
CA LEU A 148 -16.74 7.56 7.35
C LEU A 148 -17.87 8.52 7.76
N ILE A 149 -17.55 9.77 8.10
CA ILE A 149 -18.57 10.78 8.41
C ILE A 149 -19.47 11.02 7.21
N ALA A 150 -18.92 11.15 6.00
CA ALA A 150 -19.71 11.30 4.79
C ALA A 150 -20.60 10.08 4.51
N CYS A 151 -20.11 8.86 4.74
CA CYS A 151 -20.87 7.62 4.63
C CYS A 151 -22.04 7.56 5.62
N LEU A 152 -21.79 7.89 6.89
CA LEU A 152 -22.84 7.97 7.91
C LEU A 152 -23.85 9.08 7.59
N GLY A 153 -23.39 10.24 7.13
CA GLY A 153 -24.23 11.32 6.62
C GLY A 153 -25.10 10.85 5.44
N SER A 154 -24.55 10.06 4.53
CA SER A 154 -25.31 9.46 3.42
C SER A 154 -26.41 8.54 3.95
N LEU A 155 -26.11 7.67 4.92
CA LEU A 155 -27.08 6.76 5.52
C LEU A 155 -28.26 7.52 6.15
N VAL A 156 -27.96 8.64 6.84
CA VAL A 156 -28.97 9.52 7.44
C VAL A 156 -29.80 10.24 6.35
N VAL A 157 -29.15 10.89 5.39
CA VAL A 157 -29.81 11.66 4.31
C VAL A 157 -30.66 10.76 3.42
N THR A 158 -30.23 9.51 3.20
CA THR A 158 -30.95 8.56 2.36
C THR A 158 -32.16 7.93 3.06
N HIS A 159 -32.39 8.19 4.37
CA HIS A 159 -33.41 7.51 5.19
C HIS A 159 -33.46 6.00 4.87
N ALA A 160 -32.30 5.39 4.64
CA ALA A 160 -32.24 4.20 3.81
C ALA A 160 -32.88 3.01 4.53
N ALA A 161 -33.96 2.50 3.93
CA ALA A 161 -34.64 1.26 4.34
C ALA A 161 -33.72 0.02 4.38
N ARG A 162 -32.44 0.16 3.98
CA ARG A 162 -31.41 -0.87 3.91
C ARG A 162 -30.19 -0.60 4.82
N ALA A 163 -30.26 0.36 5.75
CA ALA A 163 -29.21 0.56 6.75
C ALA A 163 -28.92 -0.70 7.58
N ASP A 164 -29.92 -1.58 7.71
CA ASP A 164 -29.83 -2.84 8.43
C ASP A 164 -28.78 -3.81 7.87
N VAL A 165 -28.62 -3.95 6.54
CA VAL A 165 -27.59 -4.83 5.97
C VAL A 165 -26.18 -4.30 6.21
N THR A 166 -25.99 -2.98 6.06
CA THR A 166 -24.71 -2.32 6.31
C THR A 166 -24.30 -2.44 7.77
N LEU A 167 -25.21 -2.11 8.69
CA LEU A 167 -24.95 -2.20 10.13
C LEU A 167 -24.75 -3.65 10.58
N ALA A 168 -25.54 -4.59 10.06
CA ALA A 168 -25.36 -6.02 10.35
C ALA A 168 -24.00 -6.51 9.86
N PHE A 169 -23.60 -6.17 8.63
CA PHE A 169 -22.30 -6.57 8.08
C PHE A 169 -21.15 -5.99 8.90
N LEU A 170 -21.18 -4.68 9.20
CA LEU A 170 -20.13 -4.06 10.02
C LEU A 170 -20.08 -4.69 11.40
N THR A 171 -21.23 -4.95 12.03
CA THR A 171 -21.28 -5.60 13.35
C THR A 171 -20.66 -6.99 13.31
N PHE A 172 -21.04 -7.83 12.34
CA PHE A 172 -20.49 -9.18 12.21
C PHE A 172 -19.01 -9.15 11.84
N TYR A 173 -18.63 -8.39 10.82
CA TYR A 173 -17.26 -8.35 10.32
C TYR A 173 -16.30 -7.79 11.38
N VAL A 174 -16.61 -6.63 11.96
CA VAL A 174 -15.80 -6.03 13.03
C VAL A 174 -15.81 -6.92 14.27
N GLY A 175 -16.98 -7.41 14.69
CA GLY A 175 -17.08 -8.33 15.83
C GLY A 175 -16.22 -9.59 15.67
N LEU A 176 -16.19 -10.17 14.46
CA LEU A 176 -15.35 -11.33 14.16
C LEU A 176 -13.85 -10.98 14.06
N LEU A 177 -13.48 -9.78 13.59
CA LEU A 177 -12.08 -9.31 13.64
C LEU A 177 -11.57 -9.20 15.08
N PHE A 178 -12.38 -8.59 15.96
CA PHE A 178 -12.07 -8.50 17.38
C PHE A 178 -12.05 -9.86 18.06
N ALA A 179 -13.03 -10.72 17.76
CA ALA A 179 -13.06 -12.10 18.28
C ALA A 179 -11.81 -12.89 17.86
N ARG A 180 -11.36 -12.73 16.61
CA ARG A 180 -10.12 -13.33 16.11
C ARG A 180 -8.89 -12.77 16.85
N ALA A 181 -8.78 -11.46 17.02
CA ALA A 181 -7.67 -10.85 17.74
C ALA A 181 -7.58 -11.35 19.19
N LEU A 182 -8.71 -11.39 19.90
CA LEU A 182 -8.80 -11.94 21.25
C LEU A 182 -8.44 -13.44 21.27
N TRP A 183 -8.93 -14.22 20.31
CA TRP A 183 -8.58 -15.63 20.18
C TRP A 183 -7.08 -15.85 19.95
N LEU A 184 -6.43 -14.98 19.17
CA LEU A 184 -4.99 -15.03 18.91
C LEU A 184 -4.15 -14.54 20.11
N GLY A 185 -4.72 -13.73 20.99
CA GLY A 185 -3.97 -13.00 22.02
C GLY A 185 -3.28 -11.74 21.46
N ASP A 186 -3.78 -11.25 20.33
CA ASP A 186 -3.27 -10.05 19.66
C ASP A 186 -3.76 -8.77 20.37
N PRO A 187 -2.97 -7.68 20.34
CA PRO A 187 -3.41 -6.36 20.79
C PRO A 187 -4.65 -5.89 20.03
N LEU A 188 -5.57 -5.22 20.72
CA LEU A 188 -6.78 -4.65 20.09
C LEU A 188 -6.50 -3.52 19.10
N THR A 189 -5.27 -3.01 19.07
CA THR A 189 -4.81 -2.07 18.04
C THR A 189 -4.78 -2.70 16.65
N ILE A 190 -4.62 -4.03 16.54
CA ILE A 190 -4.66 -4.75 15.25
C ILE A 190 -6.03 -4.65 14.58
N PRO A 191 -7.14 -5.13 15.17
CA PRO A 191 -8.44 -5.01 14.52
C PRO A 191 -8.89 -3.56 14.34
N LEU A 192 -8.44 -2.62 15.19
CA LEU A 192 -8.66 -1.18 14.98
C LEU A 192 -7.95 -0.67 13.73
N HIS A 193 -6.72 -1.10 13.47
CA HIS A 193 -6.00 -0.78 12.25
C HIS A 193 -6.68 -1.37 11.01
N GLN A 194 -7.15 -2.62 11.08
CA GLN A 194 -7.80 -3.31 9.95
C GLN A 194 -9.12 -2.66 9.50
N ILE A 195 -9.85 -1.99 10.40
CA ILE A 195 -11.09 -1.28 10.04
C ILE A 195 -10.84 0.06 9.36
N GLU A 196 -9.63 0.64 9.47
CA GLU A 196 -9.19 1.89 8.80
C GLU A 196 -8.98 1.71 7.29
N SER A 197 -9.78 0.86 6.64
CA SER A 197 -9.75 0.59 5.21
C SER A 197 -10.81 1.41 4.46
N GLY A 198 -10.39 2.25 3.52
CA GLY A 198 -11.33 2.97 2.64
C GLY A 198 -12.13 2.03 1.74
N ALA A 199 -11.54 0.90 1.34
CA ALA A 199 -12.25 -0.13 0.58
C ALA A 199 -13.40 -0.76 1.39
N LEU A 200 -13.23 -0.95 2.70
CA LEU A 200 -14.29 -1.43 3.60
C LEU A 200 -15.45 -0.44 3.67
N LEU A 201 -15.18 0.88 3.68
CA LEU A 201 -16.22 1.91 3.69
C LEU A 201 -16.99 1.95 2.36
N ILE A 202 -16.30 1.97 1.23
CA ILE A 202 -16.96 1.94 -0.08
C ILE A 202 -17.84 0.70 -0.20
N PHE A 203 -17.30 -0.46 0.20
CA PHE A 203 -18.03 -1.71 0.24
C PHE A 203 -19.30 -1.61 1.10
N SER A 204 -19.17 -1.18 2.35
CA SER A 204 -20.23 -1.23 3.35
C SER A 204 -21.38 -0.26 3.05
N PHE A 205 -21.06 0.91 2.49
CA PHE A 205 -22.04 1.97 2.30
C PHE A 205 -22.55 2.10 0.85
N PHE A 206 -21.81 1.61 -0.14
CA PHE A 206 -22.18 1.77 -1.56
C PHE A 206 -22.32 0.45 -2.33
N MET A 207 -21.78 -0.67 -1.83
CA MET A 207 -21.88 -1.97 -2.54
C MET A 207 -22.89 -2.92 -1.91
N ILE A 208 -22.72 -3.23 -0.63
CA ILE A 208 -23.60 -4.18 0.08
C ILE A 208 -25.00 -3.60 0.32
N SER A 209 -25.14 -2.28 0.38
CA SER A 209 -26.41 -1.58 0.62
C SER A 209 -27.29 -1.43 -0.63
N ASP A 210 -26.82 -1.85 -1.81
CA ASP A 210 -27.57 -1.71 -3.06
C ASP A 210 -28.87 -2.54 -3.01
N PRO A 211 -30.05 -1.89 -3.07
CA PRO A 211 -31.34 -2.59 -2.97
C PRO A 211 -31.61 -3.51 -4.18
N LYS A 212 -30.90 -3.33 -5.30
CA LYS A 212 -31.07 -4.19 -6.48
C LYS A 212 -30.32 -5.51 -6.39
N THR A 213 -29.41 -5.67 -5.43
CA THR A 213 -28.58 -6.88 -5.25
C THR A 213 -28.70 -7.50 -3.87
N THR A 214 -29.58 -6.99 -3.00
CA THR A 214 -29.79 -7.49 -1.64
C THR A 214 -31.13 -8.20 -1.46
N PRO A 215 -31.24 -9.12 -0.48
CA PRO A 215 -32.51 -9.77 -0.14
C PRO A 215 -33.58 -8.77 0.32
N ASP A 216 -34.85 -9.02 0.02
CA ASP A 216 -35.96 -8.07 0.28
C ASP A 216 -36.39 -7.97 1.73
N SER A 217 -36.29 -9.05 2.49
CA SER A 217 -36.68 -9.07 3.90
C SER A 217 -35.51 -8.68 4.83
N ARG A 218 -35.82 -8.09 5.98
CA ARG A 218 -34.80 -7.77 7.01
C ARG A 218 -34.04 -9.02 7.48
N PRO A 219 -34.70 -10.15 7.82
CA PRO A 219 -33.99 -11.36 8.23
C PRO A 219 -33.08 -11.91 7.14
N GLY A 220 -33.53 -11.92 5.88
CA GLY A 220 -32.72 -12.32 4.74
C GLY A 220 -31.46 -11.46 4.58
N ARG A 221 -31.57 -10.14 4.80
CA ARG A 221 -30.41 -9.23 4.78
C ARG A 221 -29.41 -9.50 5.90
N ILE A 222 -29.88 -9.77 7.12
CA ILE A 222 -29.01 -10.07 8.27
C ILE A 222 -28.24 -11.37 8.02
N VAL A 223 -28.93 -12.42 7.56
CA VAL A 223 -28.29 -13.70 7.19
C VAL A 223 -27.28 -13.51 6.07
N TYR A 224 -27.64 -12.73 5.04
CA TYR A 224 -26.74 -12.41 3.93
C TYR A 224 -25.48 -11.68 4.39
N ALA A 225 -25.62 -10.67 5.25
CA ALA A 225 -24.50 -9.94 5.82
C ALA A 225 -23.55 -10.84 6.62
N LEU A 226 -24.09 -11.78 7.42
CA LEU A 226 -23.30 -12.76 8.16
C LEU A 226 -22.51 -13.68 7.23
N LEU A 227 -23.14 -14.22 6.19
CA LEU A 227 -22.48 -15.10 5.21
C LEU A 227 -21.34 -14.38 4.49
N ILE A 228 -21.55 -13.11 4.11
CA ILE A 228 -20.50 -12.29 3.49
C ILE A 228 -19.35 -12.06 4.48
N ALA A 229 -19.62 -11.71 5.74
CA ALA A 229 -18.58 -11.50 6.75
C ALA A 229 -17.74 -12.76 7.00
N LEU A 230 -18.39 -13.94 7.13
CA LEU A 230 -17.69 -15.22 7.30
C LEU A 230 -16.82 -15.56 6.09
N THR A 231 -17.37 -15.40 4.88
CA THR A 231 -16.63 -15.67 3.64
C THR A 231 -15.46 -14.70 3.47
N ALA A 232 -15.66 -13.42 3.80
CA ALA A 232 -14.63 -12.40 3.74
C ALA A 232 -13.44 -12.72 4.63
N LEU A 233 -13.68 -13.16 5.87
CA LEU A 233 -12.62 -13.56 6.80
C LEU A 233 -11.93 -14.84 6.36
N TYR A 234 -12.67 -15.81 5.82
CA TYR A 234 -12.08 -17.02 5.29
C TYR A 234 -11.14 -16.73 4.10
N VAL A 235 -11.55 -15.86 3.17
CA VAL A 235 -10.69 -15.45 2.05
C VAL A 235 -9.45 -14.69 2.56
N GLN A 236 -9.63 -13.78 3.51
CA GLN A 236 -8.55 -12.94 4.03
C GLN A 236 -7.52 -13.71 4.86
N PHE A 237 -7.99 -14.54 5.80
CA PHE A 237 -7.12 -15.20 6.78
C PHE A 237 -6.90 -16.69 6.51
N GLY A 238 -7.83 -17.35 5.81
CA GLY A 238 -7.70 -18.75 5.41
C GLY A 238 -6.97 -18.92 4.07
N LEU A 239 -7.34 -18.11 3.07
CA LEU A 239 -6.71 -18.15 1.74
C LEU A 239 -5.58 -17.13 1.56
N TYR A 240 -5.34 -16.26 2.55
CA TYR A 240 -4.32 -15.20 2.52
C TYR A 240 -4.44 -14.28 1.29
N LYS A 241 -5.68 -13.99 0.88
CA LYS A 241 -5.97 -13.08 -0.25
C LYS A 241 -6.48 -11.73 0.27
N PRO A 242 -5.98 -10.60 -0.23
CA PRO A 242 -6.49 -9.30 0.17
C PRO A 242 -7.93 -9.08 -0.33
N ASN A 243 -8.58 -8.03 0.18
CA ASN A 243 -9.93 -7.60 -0.24
C ASN A 243 -11.04 -8.63 0.02
N GLY A 244 -10.97 -9.37 1.14
CA GLY A 244 -11.95 -10.38 1.55
C GLY A 244 -13.42 -9.98 1.37
N PRO A 245 -13.87 -8.77 1.77
CA PRO A 245 -15.26 -8.33 1.60
C PRO A 245 -15.76 -8.35 0.14
N LEU A 246 -14.92 -7.97 -0.82
CA LEU A 246 -15.28 -7.95 -2.25
C LEU A 246 -15.54 -9.37 -2.78
N TRP A 247 -14.65 -10.30 -2.43
CA TRP A 247 -14.79 -11.72 -2.76
C TRP A 247 -16.03 -12.34 -2.08
N GLY A 248 -16.24 -12.02 -0.80
CA GLY A 248 -17.40 -12.50 -0.04
C GLY A 248 -18.72 -12.09 -0.66
N LEU A 249 -18.84 -10.84 -1.11
CA LEU A 249 -20.06 -10.35 -1.76
C LEU A 249 -20.32 -11.04 -3.10
N ILE A 250 -19.32 -11.22 -3.97
CA ILE A 250 -19.50 -11.97 -5.23
C ILE A 250 -19.87 -13.42 -4.97
N ALA A 251 -19.20 -14.09 -4.03
CA ALA A 251 -19.48 -15.49 -3.72
C ALA A 251 -20.90 -15.69 -3.18
N CYS A 252 -21.41 -14.73 -2.39
CA CYS A 252 -22.74 -14.83 -1.78
C CYS A 252 -23.87 -14.30 -2.68
N SER A 253 -23.60 -13.40 -3.63
CA SER A 253 -24.61 -12.80 -4.53
C SER A 253 -25.59 -13.80 -5.18
N PRO A 254 -25.18 -14.97 -5.69
CA PRO A 254 -26.09 -15.97 -6.25
C PRO A 254 -27.07 -16.59 -5.24
N LEU A 255 -26.85 -16.43 -3.93
CA LEU A 255 -27.74 -16.92 -2.88
C LEU A 255 -28.95 -16.00 -2.65
N VAL A 256 -28.96 -14.78 -3.19
CA VAL A 256 -30.04 -13.81 -2.96
C VAL A 256 -31.41 -14.33 -3.41
N PRO A 257 -31.59 -14.95 -4.60
CA PRO A 257 -32.87 -15.55 -4.99
C PRO A 257 -33.36 -16.64 -4.03
N LEU A 258 -32.44 -17.44 -3.48
CA LEU A 258 -32.75 -18.46 -2.49
C LEU A 258 -33.19 -17.81 -1.16
N LEU A 259 -32.48 -16.78 -0.70
CA LEU A 259 -32.83 -16.05 0.52
C LEU A 259 -34.17 -15.31 0.37
N ASP A 260 -34.47 -14.74 -0.79
CA ASP A 260 -35.79 -14.13 -1.08
C ASP A 260 -36.91 -15.17 -1.09
N HIS A 261 -36.60 -16.41 -1.48
CA HIS A 261 -37.56 -17.52 -1.41
C HIS A 261 -37.80 -17.99 0.03
N LEU A 262 -36.73 -18.12 0.82
CA LEU A 262 -36.80 -18.55 2.23
C LEU A 262 -37.38 -17.48 3.15
N PHE A 263 -37.11 -16.20 2.87
CA PHE A 263 -37.56 -15.06 3.65
C PHE A 263 -38.26 -14.03 2.75
N PRO A 264 -39.55 -14.23 2.43
CA PRO A 264 -40.30 -13.31 1.58
C PRO A 264 -40.33 -11.89 2.16
N GLY A 265 -40.18 -10.88 1.30
CA GLY A 265 -40.18 -9.48 1.69
C GLY A 265 -40.74 -8.56 0.60
N VAL A 266 -41.00 -7.31 0.97
CA VAL A 266 -41.46 -6.29 0.02
C VAL A 266 -40.27 -5.75 -0.76
N ARG A 267 -40.40 -5.70 -2.09
CA ARG A 267 -39.39 -5.11 -2.98
C ARG A 267 -39.19 -3.64 -2.68
N TYR A 268 -37.94 -3.20 -2.71
CA TYR A 268 -37.62 -1.79 -2.55
C TYR A 268 -38.03 -0.99 -3.80
N ASP A 269 -38.78 0.10 -3.58
CA ASP A 269 -39.19 1.05 -4.60
C ASP A 269 -38.56 2.43 -4.31
N TRP A 270 -37.82 2.96 -5.28
CA TRP A 270 -37.16 4.26 -5.18
C TRP A 270 -38.15 5.43 -5.14
N SER A 271 -39.38 5.24 -5.61
CA SER A 271 -40.43 6.26 -5.59
C SER A 271 -41.19 6.35 -4.26
N LYS A 272 -41.09 5.32 -3.42
CA LYS A 272 -41.73 5.22 -2.10
C LYS A 272 -40.77 4.53 -1.13
N PRO A 273 -39.89 5.26 -0.42
CA PRO A 273 -39.01 4.67 0.58
C PRO A 273 -39.87 4.04 1.68
N THR A 274 -40.04 2.72 1.63
CA THR A 274 -40.86 1.96 2.56
C THR A 274 -40.04 1.60 3.79
N THR A 275 -40.55 1.91 4.98
CA THR A 275 -39.93 1.57 6.27
C THR A 275 -40.10 0.10 6.63
N GLY A 276 -40.05 -0.84 5.67
CA GLY A 276 -39.92 -2.29 5.93
C GLY A 276 -40.94 -2.96 6.86
N HIS A 277 -42.05 -2.31 7.22
CA HIS A 277 -43.13 -2.94 7.96
C HIS A 277 -44.13 -3.54 6.97
N ALA A 278 -44.28 -4.86 7.01
CA ALA A 278 -45.43 -5.51 6.39
C ALA A 278 -46.71 -4.96 7.04
N PRO A 279 -47.80 -4.72 6.29
CA PRO A 279 -49.08 -4.41 6.88
C PRO A 279 -49.62 -5.69 7.53
N VAL A 280 -49.26 -5.91 8.79
CA VAL A 280 -49.98 -6.86 9.65
C VAL A 280 -51.11 -6.07 10.28
N SER A 281 -52.32 -6.25 9.74
CA SER A 281 -53.56 -5.78 10.34
C SER A 281 -53.84 -6.59 11.61
N LEU A 282 -53.47 -6.04 12.78
CA LEU A 282 -53.98 -6.45 14.09
C LEU A 282 -54.17 -5.20 14.94
N PRO A 283 -55.35 -4.96 15.54
CA PRO A 283 -55.58 -3.78 16.36
C PRO A 283 -55.07 -4.07 17.77
N LEU A 284 -53.98 -3.41 18.17
CA LEU A 284 -53.69 -3.23 19.59
C LEU A 284 -53.21 -1.80 19.82
N SER A 285 -54.09 -1.02 20.44
CA SER A 285 -53.85 0.33 20.93
C SER A 285 -52.83 0.31 22.06
N LEU A 286 -51.68 0.94 21.87
CA LEU A 286 -50.82 1.43 22.95
C LEU A 286 -50.13 2.70 22.47
N SER A 287 -50.56 3.83 23.04
CA SER A 287 -49.95 5.13 22.80
C SER A 287 -48.65 5.25 23.59
N LEU A 288 -47.56 5.56 22.90
CA LEU A 288 -46.33 6.04 23.51
C LEU A 288 -45.89 7.30 22.75
N HIS A 289 -45.87 8.42 23.48
CA HIS A 289 -45.32 9.70 23.04
C HIS A 289 -43.79 9.61 22.89
N PRO A 290 -43.19 10.17 21.83
CA PRO A 290 -41.75 10.37 21.75
C PRO A 290 -41.39 11.83 22.06
N GLN A 291 -40.78 12.08 23.22
CA GLN A 291 -39.96 13.29 23.45
C GLN A 291 -38.81 12.97 24.41
N LYS A 292 -37.58 12.98 23.87
CA LYS A 292 -36.35 13.57 24.46
C LYS A 292 -35.13 13.07 23.67
N GLU A 293 -34.83 13.76 22.58
CA GLU A 293 -33.44 13.96 22.18
C GLU A 293 -32.94 15.25 22.87
N VAL A 294 -31.62 15.36 23.02
CA VAL A 294 -30.86 16.46 23.67
C VAL A 294 -30.45 16.15 25.12
N PHE A 295 -29.47 15.26 25.29
CA PHE A 295 -28.54 15.33 26.43
C PHE A 295 -27.11 14.81 26.15
N MET A 296 -26.73 14.55 24.89
CA MET A 296 -25.43 13.94 24.56
C MET A 296 -24.42 14.91 23.92
N ARG A 297 -24.42 16.18 24.35
CA ARG A 297 -23.50 17.21 23.82
C ARG A 297 -22.56 17.83 24.85
N HIS A 298 -22.75 17.61 26.15
CA HIS A 298 -22.02 18.34 27.20
C HIS A 298 -21.04 17.51 28.05
N VAL A 299 -20.81 16.23 27.71
CA VAL A 299 -19.87 15.36 28.46
C VAL A 299 -18.63 14.99 27.64
N ILE A 300 -18.62 15.20 26.33
CA ILE A 300 -17.57 14.70 25.42
C ILE A 300 -16.35 15.63 25.34
N VAL A 301 -16.50 16.92 25.64
CA VAL A 301 -15.45 17.94 25.47
C VAL A 301 -14.38 17.96 26.59
N PRO A 302 -14.68 17.73 27.89
CA PRO A 302 -13.66 17.79 28.95
C PRO A 302 -12.84 16.49 29.12
N ILE A 303 -13.34 15.34 28.64
CA ILE A 303 -12.61 14.06 28.68
C ILE A 303 -11.51 14.04 27.61
N PHE A 304 -11.73 14.71 26.48
CA PHE A 304 -10.78 14.80 25.37
C PHE A 304 -9.56 15.69 25.68
N THR A 305 -9.71 16.67 26.57
CA THR A 305 -8.63 17.58 26.97
C THR A 305 -7.74 17.00 28.08
N PHE A 306 -8.26 16.08 28.90
CA PHE A 306 -7.48 15.41 29.95
C PHE A 306 -6.56 14.30 29.41
N LEU A 307 -6.94 13.62 28.33
CA LEU A 307 -6.15 12.55 27.71
C LEU A 307 -4.94 13.06 26.90
N ILE A 308 -4.98 14.30 26.41
CA ILE A 308 -3.89 14.92 25.63
C ILE A 308 -2.70 15.33 26.53
N GLY A 309 -2.93 15.54 27.83
CA GLY A 309 -1.89 15.98 28.78
C GLY A 309 -0.92 14.90 29.27
N LEU A 310 -1.19 13.61 29.00
CA LEU A 310 -0.40 12.49 29.53
C LEU A 310 0.64 11.92 28.55
N PHE A 311 0.77 12.47 27.34
CA PHE A 311 1.63 11.93 26.28
C PHE A 311 2.99 12.63 26.09
N LEU A 312 3.45 13.42 27.06
CA LEU A 312 4.78 14.04 27.02
C LEU A 312 5.79 13.28 27.89
N TRP A 313 6.15 12.08 27.45
CA TRP A 313 7.52 11.57 27.61
C TRP A 313 7.71 10.30 26.79
N SER A 314 8.56 10.38 25.77
CA SER A 314 9.21 9.20 25.22
C SER A 314 10.69 9.52 25.01
N ALA A 315 11.53 8.76 25.71
CA ALA A 315 12.94 8.64 25.39
C ALA A 315 13.09 7.66 24.23
N GLU A 316 14.04 7.96 23.35
CA GLU A 316 14.40 7.22 22.14
C GLU A 316 15.00 5.85 22.44
N ALA A 317 14.91 4.98 21.43
CA ALA A 317 15.91 3.99 21.00
C ALA A 317 15.34 2.98 19.96
N SER A 318 15.76 1.71 19.91
CA SER A 318 15.97 0.98 18.64
C SER A 318 15.80 -0.56 18.68
N ALA A 319 15.27 -1.25 17.65
CA ALA A 319 15.57 -2.68 17.33
C ALA A 319 15.30 -3.18 15.88
N PHE A 320 14.79 -4.42 15.67
CA PHE A 320 14.99 -5.30 14.50
C PHE A 320 13.67 -5.93 13.93
N CYS A 321 13.71 -6.75 12.86
CA CYS A 321 12.54 -7.53 12.36
C CYS A 321 12.39 -8.93 13.00
N GLY A 322 13.50 -9.49 13.48
CA GLY A 322 13.51 -10.67 14.35
C GLY A 322 13.73 -10.27 15.81
N PHE A 323 13.54 -11.21 16.71
CA PHE A 323 13.80 -10.97 18.12
C PHE A 323 15.21 -11.47 18.49
N TYR A 324 15.91 -10.71 19.32
CA TYR A 324 17.28 -10.98 19.72
C TYR A 324 17.39 -11.40 21.18
N VAL A 325 17.97 -12.56 21.45
CA VAL A 325 18.12 -13.05 22.83
C VAL A 325 19.58 -13.13 23.23
N GLY A 326 19.91 -12.51 24.37
CA GLY A 326 21.26 -12.46 24.94
C GLY A 326 21.38 -13.18 26.28
N LYS A 327 22.60 -13.60 26.64
CA LYS A 327 22.97 -14.07 27.99
C LYS A 327 23.36 -12.88 28.89
N ALA A 328 23.27 -13.01 30.22
CA ALA A 328 23.33 -11.94 31.22
C ALA A 328 24.29 -10.73 30.96
N ASP A 329 23.79 -9.54 31.35
CA ASP A 329 24.38 -8.18 31.34
C ASP A 329 24.69 -7.49 30.00
N THR A 330 24.17 -8.01 28.87
CA THR A 330 24.27 -7.30 27.57
C THR A 330 22.94 -6.66 27.17
N LYS A 331 22.91 -5.33 27.06
CA LYS A 331 21.86 -4.60 26.33
C LYS A 331 22.20 -4.65 24.84
N LEU A 332 21.26 -5.08 23.98
CA LEU A 332 21.50 -5.36 22.56
C LEU A 332 20.56 -4.51 21.69
N PHE A 333 21.10 -3.88 20.63
CA PHE A 333 20.36 -2.94 19.77
C PHE A 333 20.72 -3.10 18.29
N ASN A 334 19.78 -2.78 17.40
CA ASN A 334 19.91 -2.84 15.94
C ASN A 334 19.62 -1.46 15.34
N LYS A 335 20.32 -1.06 14.27
CA LYS A 335 20.17 0.27 13.67
C LYS A 335 19.42 0.28 12.35
N ALA A 336 19.71 -0.68 11.49
CA ALA A 336 19.08 -0.84 10.19
C ALA A 336 19.05 -2.31 9.82
N SER A 337 17.98 -2.72 9.14
CA SER A 337 17.84 -4.07 8.61
C SER A 337 17.61 -4.00 7.11
N GLU A 338 18.28 -4.85 6.36
CA GLU A 338 18.09 -5.00 4.92
C GLU A 338 17.53 -6.38 4.63
N VAL A 339 16.41 -6.42 3.92
CA VAL A 339 15.72 -7.66 3.59
C VAL A 339 15.46 -7.71 2.09
N VAL A 340 15.98 -8.73 1.43
CA VAL A 340 15.67 -9.04 0.02
C VAL A 340 14.66 -10.17 -0.01
N ILE A 341 13.58 -10.00 -0.74
CA ILE A 341 12.52 -11.00 -0.94
C ILE A 341 12.37 -11.25 -2.43
N ALA A 342 12.84 -12.41 -2.90
CA ALA A 342 12.56 -12.90 -4.24
C ALA A 342 11.33 -13.80 -4.22
N ARG A 343 10.27 -13.41 -4.93
CA ARG A 343 8.99 -14.14 -4.93
C ARG A 343 8.47 -14.38 -6.34
N GLN A 344 8.04 -15.62 -6.59
CA GLN A 344 7.18 -15.98 -7.71
C GLN A 344 6.11 -16.96 -7.21
N ASP A 345 4.84 -16.66 -7.48
CA ASP A 345 3.69 -17.44 -7.05
C ASP A 345 3.67 -17.63 -5.51
N ASN A 346 3.88 -18.87 -5.04
CA ASN A 346 3.96 -19.23 -3.62
C ASN A 346 5.40 -19.51 -3.16
N LYS A 347 6.40 -19.41 -4.04
CA LYS A 347 7.81 -19.69 -3.70
C LYS A 347 8.48 -18.39 -3.31
N THR A 348 9.16 -18.37 -2.17
CA THR A 348 9.78 -17.17 -1.61
C THR A 348 11.18 -17.49 -1.11
N VAL A 349 12.15 -16.65 -1.48
CA VAL A 349 13.49 -16.63 -0.91
C VAL A 349 13.67 -15.30 -0.19
N ILE A 350 14.04 -15.36 1.08
CA ILE A 350 14.32 -14.18 1.91
C ILE A 350 15.80 -14.17 2.27
N THR A 351 16.50 -13.08 1.94
CA THR A 351 17.87 -12.81 2.37
C THR A 351 17.86 -11.65 3.36
N MET A 352 18.38 -11.85 4.57
CA MET A 352 18.37 -10.86 5.65
C MET A 352 19.79 -10.50 6.04
N ALA A 353 20.08 -9.20 6.10
CA ALA A 353 21.32 -8.67 6.64
C ALA A 353 21.01 -7.60 7.70
N ASN A 354 21.73 -7.66 8.81
CA ASN A 354 21.41 -6.86 9.99
C ASN A 354 22.66 -6.14 10.51
N ASP A 355 22.50 -4.87 10.86
CA ASP A 355 23.53 -4.09 11.54
C ASP A 355 23.38 -4.20 13.06
N PHE A 356 24.05 -5.20 13.63
CA PHE A 356 23.98 -5.54 15.05
C PHE A 356 25.03 -4.79 15.90
N LYS A 357 24.61 -4.28 17.07
CA LYS A 357 25.50 -3.71 18.09
C LYS A 357 25.42 -4.50 19.41
N GLY A 358 26.48 -5.23 19.76
CA GLY A 358 26.60 -6.00 21.01
C GLY A 358 27.66 -7.12 20.96
N ASP A 359 27.68 -8.00 21.96
CA ASP A 359 28.56 -9.18 21.97
C ASP A 359 27.92 -10.34 21.16
N VAL A 360 28.46 -10.57 19.96
CA VAL A 360 27.99 -11.58 19.00
C VAL A 360 28.02 -13.01 19.59
N LYS A 361 28.87 -13.27 20.59
CA LYS A 361 29.10 -14.62 21.14
C LYS A 361 27.97 -15.14 22.04
N LYS A 362 27.08 -14.27 22.50
CA LYS A 362 26.02 -14.59 23.48
C LYS A 362 24.61 -14.55 22.88
N PHE A 363 24.51 -14.56 21.55
CA PHE A 363 23.33 -14.09 20.84
C PHE A 363 22.65 -15.18 19.98
N ALA A 364 21.31 -15.16 19.94
CA ALA A 364 20.50 -15.95 19.01
C ALA A 364 19.38 -15.12 18.35
N MET A 365 19.22 -15.28 17.03
CA MET A 365 18.20 -14.64 16.20
C MET A 365 16.97 -15.55 16.11
N VAL A 366 15.79 -15.03 16.46
CA VAL A 366 14.51 -15.76 16.34
C VAL A 366 13.64 -15.11 15.28
N ILE A 367 13.29 -15.87 14.24
CA ILE A 367 12.52 -15.41 13.08
C ILE A 367 11.26 -16.28 12.90
N PRO A 368 10.06 -15.68 12.77
CA PRO A 368 8.86 -16.43 12.39
C PRO A 368 8.91 -16.82 10.92
N VAL A 369 8.69 -18.10 10.62
CA VAL A 369 8.67 -18.64 9.26
C VAL A 369 7.38 -19.42 9.02
N PRO A 370 6.79 -19.40 7.79
CA PRO A 370 5.49 -20.01 7.56
C PRO A 370 5.52 -21.53 7.41
N THR A 371 6.70 -22.12 7.22
CA THR A 371 6.91 -23.56 7.08
C THR A 371 8.15 -24.01 7.84
N VAL A 372 8.27 -25.31 8.10
CA VAL A 372 9.51 -25.90 8.59
C VAL A 372 10.54 -25.86 7.47
N LEU A 373 11.75 -25.39 7.75
CA LEU A 373 12.84 -25.29 6.78
C LEU A 373 13.72 -26.54 6.83
N GLY A 374 14.13 -27.05 5.67
CA GLY A 374 15.18 -28.05 5.54
C GLY A 374 16.58 -27.41 5.55
N LYS A 375 17.63 -28.21 5.78
CA LYS A 375 19.03 -27.73 5.74
C LYS A 375 19.38 -27.05 4.43
N ASP A 376 18.96 -27.67 3.34
CA ASP A 376 19.21 -27.29 1.95
C ASP A 376 18.45 -26.03 1.54
N GLN A 377 17.50 -25.59 2.36
CA GLN A 377 16.75 -24.36 2.18
C GLN A 377 17.39 -23.15 2.87
N ILE A 378 18.51 -23.34 3.57
CA ILE A 378 19.19 -22.28 4.31
C ILE A 378 20.62 -22.11 3.79
N HIS A 379 20.93 -20.90 3.37
CA HIS A 379 22.22 -20.54 2.79
C HIS A 379 22.74 -19.27 3.44
N VAL A 380 24.05 -19.05 3.34
CA VAL A 380 24.68 -17.80 3.73
C VAL A 380 25.03 -17.05 2.46
N GLY A 381 24.47 -15.86 2.30
CA GLY A 381 24.66 -15.01 1.14
C GLY A 381 25.96 -14.22 1.18
N ASP A 382 26.28 -13.59 0.04
CA ASP A 382 27.42 -12.69 -0.08
C ASP A 382 26.98 -11.24 0.22
N PRO A 383 27.57 -10.56 1.24
CA PRO A 383 27.24 -9.17 1.55
C PRO A 383 27.56 -8.18 0.42
N THR A 384 28.49 -8.52 -0.48
CA THR A 384 28.87 -7.63 -1.59
C THR A 384 27.74 -7.49 -2.62
N VAL A 385 26.99 -8.56 -2.87
CA VAL A 385 25.85 -8.55 -3.80
C VAL A 385 24.69 -7.72 -3.23
N LEU A 386 24.45 -7.82 -1.92
CA LEU A 386 23.45 -6.98 -1.25
C LEU A 386 23.82 -5.50 -1.32
N LYS A 387 25.09 -5.17 -1.09
CA LYS A 387 25.60 -3.81 -1.25
C LYS A 387 25.44 -3.32 -2.69
N HIS A 388 25.76 -4.15 -3.69
CA HIS A 388 25.59 -3.81 -5.09
C HIS A 388 24.11 -3.50 -5.42
N LEU A 389 23.17 -4.30 -4.90
CA LEU A 389 21.72 -4.04 -5.04
C LEU A 389 21.30 -2.73 -4.36
N ALA A 390 21.81 -2.46 -3.16
CA ALA A 390 21.52 -1.24 -2.41
C ALA A 390 22.04 0.01 -3.15
N ASP A 391 23.27 -0.04 -3.68
CA ASP A 391 23.90 1.04 -4.45
C ASP A 391 23.18 1.26 -5.80
N TYR A 392 22.78 0.18 -6.49
CA TYR A 392 22.04 0.24 -7.75
C TYR A 392 20.70 0.99 -7.62
N SER A 393 19.98 0.73 -6.51
CA SER A 393 18.61 1.19 -6.26
C SER A 393 18.51 2.41 -5.36
N ALA A 394 19.63 2.99 -4.92
CA ALA A 394 19.63 4.13 -4.01
C ALA A 394 18.97 5.38 -4.62
N PRO A 395 18.35 6.24 -3.79
CA PRO A 395 17.89 7.56 -4.21
C PRO A 395 19.03 8.36 -4.84
N ARG A 396 18.71 9.13 -5.89
CA ARG A 396 19.74 9.79 -6.71
C ARG A 396 19.73 11.29 -6.62
N LEU A 397 20.92 11.85 -6.68
CA LEU A 397 21.17 13.25 -7.00
C LEU A 397 21.73 13.31 -8.41
N VAL A 398 21.05 14.02 -9.32
CA VAL A 398 21.51 14.10 -10.72
C VAL A 398 21.69 15.54 -11.16
N GLU A 399 22.77 15.78 -11.88
CA GLU A 399 23.18 17.08 -12.37
C GLU A 399 22.74 17.26 -13.82
N TYR A 400 22.06 18.38 -14.09
CA TYR A 400 21.76 18.87 -15.42
C TYR A 400 22.45 20.21 -15.63
N PHE A 401 22.91 20.46 -16.84
CA PHE A 401 23.55 21.71 -17.22
C PHE A 401 22.66 22.41 -18.23
N ASP A 402 22.31 23.66 -17.96
CA ASP A 402 21.52 24.43 -18.92
C ASP A 402 22.34 24.67 -20.19
N GLU A 403 21.70 24.47 -21.34
CA GLU A 403 22.35 24.60 -22.64
C GLU A 403 22.72 26.06 -22.93
N ASN A 404 23.71 26.24 -23.81
CA ASN A 404 23.97 27.55 -24.36
C ASN A 404 22.79 27.97 -25.26
N LEU A 405 21.97 28.88 -24.75
CA LEU A 405 20.79 29.42 -25.42
C LEU A 405 21.11 30.27 -26.67
N CYS A 406 22.36 30.71 -26.84
CA CYS A 406 22.79 31.38 -28.07
C CYS A 406 23.27 30.37 -29.16
N ARG A 407 23.31 29.06 -28.88
CA ARG A 407 23.82 27.99 -29.79
C ARG A 407 22.76 27.37 -30.71
N HIS A 408 21.49 27.74 -30.58
CA HIS A 408 20.37 27.19 -31.37
C HIS A 408 20.33 27.67 -32.84
N TYR A 409 21.45 28.18 -33.38
CA TYR A 409 21.60 28.61 -34.77
C TYR A 409 22.60 27.79 -35.61
N GLU A 410 23.27 26.74 -35.06
CA GLU A 410 24.40 26.08 -35.76
C GLU A 410 24.34 24.54 -35.85
N LEU A 411 23.18 23.90 -35.66
CA LEU A 411 23.05 22.43 -35.73
C LEU A 411 22.27 21.98 -36.99
N MET A 412 22.88 22.11 -38.16
CA MET A 412 22.39 21.42 -39.37
C MET A 412 23.49 20.77 -40.24
N GLU A 413 24.68 20.51 -39.71
CA GLU A 413 25.82 20.13 -40.58
C GLU A 413 26.80 19.08 -40.03
N ASP A 414 26.41 18.18 -39.11
CA ASP A 414 27.36 17.13 -38.69
C ASP A 414 26.73 15.79 -38.27
N ARG A 415 25.93 15.22 -39.18
CA ARG A 415 25.55 13.81 -39.16
C ARG A 415 26.06 13.10 -40.42
N MET A 416 27.35 12.79 -40.48
CA MET A 416 27.85 11.69 -41.31
C MET A 416 29.29 11.33 -40.95
N GLY A 417 29.47 10.32 -40.10
CA GLY A 417 30.80 9.74 -39.90
C GLY A 417 30.95 8.88 -38.65
N SER A 418 30.50 7.62 -38.70
CA SER A 418 31.33 6.47 -38.28
C SER A 418 30.46 5.20 -38.15
N MET A 419 30.54 4.36 -39.17
CA MET A 419 30.30 2.91 -39.08
C MET A 419 31.52 2.25 -39.72
N LYS A 420 32.37 1.55 -38.94
CA LYS A 420 32.87 0.20 -39.27
C LYS A 420 33.93 -0.35 -38.31
N ASN A 421 33.67 -1.61 -37.93
CA ASN A 421 34.59 -2.77 -37.78
C ASN A 421 34.87 -3.28 -36.35
N MET A 422 34.28 -4.44 -36.06
CA MET A 422 34.75 -5.44 -35.09
C MET A 422 34.57 -6.85 -35.70
N ALA A 423 35.54 -7.74 -35.50
CA ALA A 423 35.44 -9.20 -35.65
C ALA A 423 36.60 -9.91 -34.88
N PRO A 424 36.44 -11.20 -34.47
CA PRO A 424 36.81 -11.61 -33.10
C PRO A 424 37.63 -12.93 -32.93
N ALA A 425 37.89 -13.25 -31.64
CA ALA A 425 37.88 -14.56 -30.94
C ALA A 425 39.07 -15.56 -31.02
N SER A 426 39.44 -16.14 -29.86
CA SER A 426 39.25 -17.59 -29.54
C SER A 426 39.74 -17.96 -28.12
N ALA A 427 39.25 -19.09 -27.60
CA ALA A 427 39.23 -19.53 -26.19
C ALA A 427 39.73 -20.98 -26.00
N SER A 428 39.95 -21.44 -24.76
CA SER A 428 39.69 -22.81 -24.22
C SER A 428 40.31 -22.98 -22.81
N ALA A 429 39.98 -23.92 -21.91
CA ALA A 429 38.78 -24.69 -21.49
C ALA A 429 39.18 -25.67 -20.34
N LYS A 430 38.19 -26.14 -19.51
CA LYS A 430 38.05 -27.40 -18.69
C LYS A 430 37.83 -27.24 -17.16
N HIS A 431 36.66 -27.60 -16.58
CA HIS A 431 36.09 -28.90 -16.04
C HIS A 431 36.35 -29.10 -14.52
N GLU A 432 35.55 -29.72 -13.61
CA GLU A 432 34.27 -30.48 -13.58
C GLU A 432 33.78 -30.67 -12.09
N ARG A 433 32.64 -31.35 -11.84
CA ARG A 433 31.76 -31.31 -10.64
C ARG A 433 31.78 -32.56 -9.71
N ASP A 434 31.08 -32.45 -8.56
CA ASP A 434 29.89 -33.21 -8.09
C ASP A 434 29.92 -34.03 -6.76
N LYS A 435 28.84 -33.83 -5.96
CA LYS A 435 28.04 -34.75 -5.10
C LYS A 435 28.65 -35.39 -3.83
N ALA A 436 27.92 -35.80 -2.78
CA ALA A 436 26.55 -35.67 -2.26
C ALA A 436 26.52 -36.46 -0.90
N LEU A 437 25.31 -36.69 -0.34
CA LEU A 437 24.94 -37.65 0.74
C LEU A 437 24.93 -37.01 2.15
N GLY A 438 23.93 -37.08 3.05
CA GLY A 438 22.59 -37.68 3.09
C GLY A 438 22.23 -38.16 4.53
N VAL A 439 21.20 -37.54 5.18
CA VAL A 439 20.21 -38.11 6.17
C VAL A 439 20.68 -38.43 7.63
N THR A 440 20.02 -38.20 8.80
CA THR A 440 18.83 -37.45 9.33
C THR A 440 18.89 -37.34 10.88
N VAL A 441 18.49 -36.18 11.40
CA VAL A 441 17.85 -35.78 12.69
C VAL A 441 17.06 -34.52 12.28
N GLU A 442 15.83 -34.19 12.71
CA GLU A 442 15.02 -33.22 11.89
C GLU A 442 15.74 -31.89 11.58
N ALA A 443 16.36 -31.26 12.59
CA ALA A 443 17.83 -31.09 12.70
C ALA A 443 18.36 -29.92 13.52
N GLN A 444 19.60 -30.10 13.97
CA GLN A 444 20.55 -29.07 14.35
C GLN A 444 21.71 -29.10 13.35
N TYR A 445 22.02 -27.98 12.69
CA TYR A 445 23.17 -27.91 11.77
C TYR A 445 23.92 -26.59 11.91
N THR A 446 25.22 -26.62 11.67
CA THR A 446 26.02 -25.41 11.46
C THR A 446 26.05 -25.08 9.96
N VAL A 447 25.62 -23.88 9.58
CA VAL A 447 25.70 -23.34 8.21
C VAL A 447 26.54 -22.06 8.27
N GLY A 448 27.74 -22.10 7.70
CA GLY A 448 28.71 -21.01 7.84
C GLY A 448 29.04 -20.76 9.32
N GLU A 449 28.86 -19.53 9.78
CA GLU A 449 29.06 -19.12 11.18
C GLU A 449 27.82 -19.28 12.07
N TYR A 450 26.73 -19.92 11.63
CA TYR A 450 25.48 -20.04 12.38
C TYR A 450 25.16 -21.48 12.77
N ASP A 451 24.91 -21.74 14.06
CA ASP A 451 24.24 -22.93 14.55
C ASP A 451 22.72 -22.73 14.48
N ILE A 452 22.08 -23.46 13.58
CA ILE A 452 20.66 -23.33 13.31
C ILE A 452 19.88 -24.39 14.09
N LEU A 453 18.86 -23.93 14.81
CA LEU A 453 17.85 -24.76 15.45
C LEU A 453 16.47 -24.40 14.91
N ILE A 454 15.77 -25.42 14.40
CA ILE A 454 14.41 -25.26 13.90
C ILE A 454 13.49 -25.93 14.89
N LEU A 455 12.63 -25.13 15.52
CA LEU A 455 11.74 -25.61 16.56
C LEU A 455 10.33 -25.76 15.97
N SER A 456 9.96 -27.02 15.70
CA SER A 456 8.57 -27.41 15.42
C SER A 456 7.79 -27.37 16.74
N ALA A 457 7.29 -26.20 17.10
CA ALA A 457 6.49 -26.05 18.30
C ALA A 457 5.05 -26.52 18.02
N LYS A 458 4.65 -27.61 18.69
CA LYS A 458 3.23 -27.81 19.07
C LYS A 458 2.85 -26.93 20.27
N GLU A 459 3.83 -26.35 20.97
CA GLU A 459 3.60 -25.53 22.17
C GLU A 459 4.60 -24.36 22.20
N SER A 460 4.13 -23.11 22.23
CA SER A 460 4.95 -21.89 22.46
C SER A 460 5.83 -22.02 23.69
N HIS A 461 5.33 -22.76 24.69
CA HIS A 461 6.03 -23.05 25.92
C HIS A 461 7.36 -23.78 25.68
N GLY A 462 7.45 -24.64 24.66
CA GLY A 462 8.68 -25.36 24.33
C GLY A 462 9.83 -24.47 23.83
N LEU A 463 9.51 -23.42 23.05
CA LEU A 463 10.52 -22.43 22.63
C LEU A 463 10.99 -21.59 23.82
N GLU A 464 10.06 -21.16 24.68
CA GLU A 464 10.37 -20.35 25.86
C GLU A 464 11.18 -21.13 26.90
N ILE A 465 10.81 -22.38 27.15
CA ILE A 465 11.58 -23.31 27.99
C ILE A 465 12.96 -23.50 27.39
N TRP A 466 13.08 -23.81 26.09
CA TRP A 466 14.37 -24.00 25.44
C TRP A 466 15.26 -22.76 25.54
N LEU A 467 14.71 -21.56 25.31
CA LEU A 467 15.43 -20.30 25.46
C LEU A 467 15.93 -20.12 26.90
N SER A 468 15.05 -20.35 27.88
CA SER A 468 15.37 -20.20 29.30
C SER A 468 16.42 -21.21 29.78
N GLU A 469 16.29 -22.49 29.40
CA GLU A 469 17.22 -23.58 29.72
C GLU A 469 18.61 -23.36 29.09
N ASN A 470 18.67 -22.74 27.91
CA ASN A 470 19.93 -22.38 27.25
C ASN A 470 20.53 -21.05 27.75
N GLY A 471 19.92 -20.44 28.79
CA GLY A 471 20.41 -19.27 29.50
C GLY A 471 20.08 -17.93 28.83
N TYR A 472 19.08 -17.89 27.94
CA TYR A 472 18.64 -16.69 27.25
C TYR A 472 17.49 -15.99 28.02
N ARG A 473 17.52 -14.65 28.13
CA ARG A 473 16.43 -13.86 28.78
C ARG A 473 15.37 -13.42 27.78
N ILE A 474 14.10 -13.75 28.06
CA ILE A 474 12.94 -13.37 27.24
C ILE A 474 12.32 -12.07 27.80
N PRO A 475 12.17 -11.00 27.00
CA PRO A 475 11.52 -9.76 27.40
C PRO A 475 10.03 -9.92 27.67
N LEU A 476 9.51 -8.97 28.44
CA LEU A 476 8.09 -8.90 28.77
C LEU A 476 7.28 -8.64 27.49
N GLY A 477 6.20 -9.40 27.27
CA GLY A 477 5.33 -9.29 26.10
C GLY A 477 5.73 -10.17 24.89
N THR A 478 6.91 -10.79 24.90
CA THR A 478 7.32 -11.72 23.82
C THR A 478 6.40 -12.94 23.75
N SER A 479 5.98 -13.50 24.90
CA SER A 479 5.14 -14.70 24.96
C SER A 479 3.80 -14.58 24.25
N THR A 480 3.11 -13.45 24.42
CA THR A 480 1.83 -13.18 23.75
C THR A 480 2.00 -13.04 22.24
N LEU A 481 3.11 -12.43 21.80
CA LEU A 481 3.43 -12.31 20.38
C LEU A 481 3.79 -13.68 19.77
N LEU A 482 4.63 -14.47 20.45
CA LEU A 482 4.98 -15.83 20.01
C LEU A 482 3.73 -16.71 19.88
N GLN A 483 2.81 -16.63 20.85
CA GLN A 483 1.56 -17.38 20.81
C GLN A 483 0.68 -17.02 19.61
N SER A 484 0.59 -15.73 19.26
CA SER A 484 -0.15 -15.26 18.08
C SER A 484 0.39 -15.87 16.79
N TYR A 485 1.72 -15.92 16.62
CA TYR A 485 2.35 -16.55 15.45
C TYR A 485 2.03 -18.05 15.36
N LEU A 486 2.06 -18.78 16.48
CA LEU A 486 1.75 -20.21 16.48
C LEU A 486 0.28 -20.50 16.17
N LYS A 487 -0.65 -19.72 16.73
CA LYS A 487 -2.08 -19.86 16.40
C LYS A 487 -2.37 -19.52 14.94
N ASN A 488 -1.56 -18.64 14.34
CA ASN A 488 -1.54 -18.40 12.89
C ASN A 488 -0.76 -19.46 12.10
N ASN A 489 -0.41 -20.59 12.70
CA ASN A 489 0.31 -21.71 12.08
C ASN A 489 1.68 -21.31 11.50
N MET A 490 2.38 -20.38 12.15
CA MET A 490 3.80 -20.09 11.87
C MET A 490 4.69 -20.97 12.74
N LYS A 491 5.97 -21.07 12.36
CA LYS A 491 7.05 -21.78 13.07
C LYS A 491 8.17 -20.80 13.42
N PHE A 492 9.08 -21.21 14.29
CA PHE A 492 10.22 -20.37 14.68
C PHE A 492 11.53 -20.99 14.21
N PHE A 493 12.29 -20.17 13.51
CA PHE A 493 13.65 -20.43 13.09
C PHE A 493 14.59 -19.70 14.04
N VAL A 494 15.51 -20.43 14.68
CA VAL A 494 16.49 -19.88 15.61
C VAL A 494 17.89 -20.04 15.03
N ALA A 495 18.62 -18.95 14.83
CA ALA A 495 20.02 -18.96 14.40
C ALA A 495 20.92 -18.41 15.51
N ARG A 496 21.78 -19.26 16.08
CA ARG A 496 22.80 -18.89 17.06
C ARG A 496 24.14 -18.68 16.37
N VAL A 497 24.92 -17.69 16.76
CA VAL A 497 26.25 -17.48 16.16
C VAL A 497 27.30 -18.40 16.79
N ASN A 498 28.10 -19.07 15.95
CA ASN A 498 29.24 -19.90 16.34
C ASN A 498 30.55 -19.12 16.20
N SER A 499 31.10 -18.69 17.34
CA SER A 499 32.26 -17.79 17.39
C SER A 499 33.57 -18.40 16.90
N VAL A 500 33.70 -19.74 16.93
CA VAL A 500 34.91 -20.44 16.45
C VAL A 500 34.97 -20.38 14.93
N GLU A 501 33.87 -20.69 14.26
CA GLU A 501 33.78 -20.62 12.79
C GLU A 501 33.85 -19.18 12.28
N GLN A 502 33.24 -18.22 12.97
CA GLN A 502 33.34 -16.80 12.62
C GLN A 502 34.80 -16.32 12.60
N SER A 503 35.58 -16.67 13.62
CA SER A 503 36.99 -16.23 13.74
C SER A 503 37.89 -16.78 12.63
N LYS A 504 37.56 -17.94 12.05
CA LYS A 504 38.28 -18.54 10.92
C LYS A 504 38.02 -17.83 9.59
N LEU A 505 36.87 -17.17 9.46
CA LEU A 505 36.43 -16.51 8.23
C LEU A 505 36.97 -15.08 8.09
N GLY A 506 37.53 -14.49 9.15
CA GLY A 506 38.18 -13.18 9.11
C GLY A 506 37.25 -11.97 8.93
N PHE A 507 35.92 -12.16 9.00
CA PHE A 507 34.94 -11.08 8.87
C PHE A 507 34.66 -10.41 10.23
N THR A 508 34.57 -9.07 10.24
CA THR A 508 34.14 -8.27 11.39
C THR A 508 32.61 -8.16 11.53
N HIS A 509 31.87 -8.48 10.46
CA HIS A 509 30.40 -8.40 10.40
C HIS A 509 29.78 -9.75 10.03
N LEU A 510 28.52 -9.96 10.42
CA LEU A 510 27.74 -11.17 10.14
C LEU A 510 27.31 -11.21 8.67
N ARG A 511 27.47 -12.36 8.00
CA ARG A 511 27.02 -12.50 6.61
C ARG A 511 25.50 -12.63 6.51
N PRO A 512 24.89 -12.18 5.40
CA PRO A 512 23.45 -12.28 5.21
C PRO A 512 22.97 -13.74 5.27
N LEU A 513 21.86 -13.96 5.98
CA LEU A 513 21.23 -15.27 6.07
C LEU A 513 20.10 -15.37 5.04
N GLN A 514 20.12 -16.41 4.22
CA GLN A 514 19.12 -16.66 3.19
C GLN A 514 18.30 -17.90 3.51
N ILE A 515 16.98 -17.79 3.40
CA ILE A 515 16.02 -18.89 3.60
C ILE A 515 15.07 -19.00 2.41
N ALA A 516 14.76 -20.22 1.99
CA ALA A 516 13.84 -20.50 0.88
C ALA A 516 12.67 -21.36 1.35
N PHE A 517 11.44 -20.99 0.99
CA PHE A 517 10.24 -21.76 1.37
C PHE A 517 9.07 -21.55 0.42
N GLU A 518 8.06 -22.41 0.54
CA GLU A 518 6.80 -22.30 -0.21
C GLU A 518 5.65 -21.93 0.75
N SER A 519 5.00 -20.79 0.51
CA SER A 519 3.84 -20.36 1.28
C SER A 519 2.93 -19.39 0.50
N PRO A 520 1.59 -19.52 0.64
CA PRO A 520 0.66 -18.52 0.13
C PRO A 520 0.76 -17.18 0.89
N LYS A 521 1.32 -17.16 2.10
CA LYS A 521 1.53 -15.94 2.87
C LYS A 521 2.60 -15.07 2.21
N PHE A 522 2.22 -13.88 1.77
CA PHE A 522 3.16 -12.87 1.28
C PHE A 522 3.28 -11.75 2.31
N MET A 523 4.19 -11.94 3.27
CA MET A 523 4.35 -11.04 4.42
C MET A 523 5.79 -11.00 4.92
N LEU A 524 6.13 -9.95 5.68
CA LEU A 524 7.37 -9.85 6.44
C LEU A 524 7.03 -9.66 7.93
N PRO A 525 7.35 -10.63 8.80
CA PRO A 525 7.13 -10.49 10.23
C PRO A 525 8.10 -9.46 10.82
N ILE A 526 7.56 -8.34 11.29
CA ILE A 526 8.33 -7.23 11.88
C ILE A 526 8.03 -7.03 13.38
N ARG A 527 6.88 -7.53 13.87
CA ARG A 527 6.43 -7.28 15.26
C ARG A 527 7.36 -7.88 16.29
N LEU A 528 8.01 -9.02 16.01
CA LEU A 528 8.89 -9.65 17.02
C LEU A 528 10.08 -8.77 17.37
N GLY A 529 10.66 -8.10 16.39
CA GLY A 529 11.83 -7.30 16.69
C GLY A 529 11.51 -5.89 17.19
N THR A 530 10.23 -5.46 17.22
CA THR A 530 9.83 -4.28 18.00
C THR A 530 9.88 -4.51 19.52
N VAL A 531 9.91 -5.76 19.99
CA VAL A 531 9.92 -6.09 21.43
C VAL A 531 11.24 -5.75 22.10
N ASN A 532 12.35 -5.89 21.38
CA ASN A 532 13.65 -5.41 21.83
C ASN A 532 13.89 -3.95 21.48
N ALA A 533 12.93 -3.31 20.81
CA ALA A 533 13.12 -1.98 20.32
C ALA A 533 12.98 -1.00 21.45
N GLU A 534 14.02 -0.20 21.57
CA GLU A 534 14.04 0.84 22.57
C GLU A 534 13.34 2.11 21.94
N GLY A 535 12.70 1.99 20.74
CA GLY A 535 11.96 2.99 19.92
C GLY A 535 11.89 2.67 18.39
N ALA A 536 11.80 3.68 17.51
CA ALA A 536 11.57 3.50 16.06
C ALA A 536 12.80 3.00 15.27
N GLN A 537 12.56 2.29 14.16
CA GLN A 537 13.58 1.52 13.43
C GLN A 537 13.53 1.73 11.93
N GLU A 538 14.69 1.66 11.27
CA GLU A 538 14.77 1.68 9.81
C GLU A 538 14.87 0.27 9.22
N LEU A 539 14.06 0.03 8.18
CA LEU A 539 14.03 -1.22 7.43
C LEU A 539 14.00 -0.91 5.93
N PHE A 540 14.96 -1.47 5.20
CA PHE A 540 15.00 -1.46 3.75
C PHE A 540 14.57 -2.82 3.22
N ILE A 541 13.57 -2.84 2.34
CA ILE A 541 13.00 -4.05 1.76
C ILE A 541 13.16 -3.99 0.25
N TYR A 542 13.87 -4.97 -0.30
CA TYR A 542 14.06 -5.14 -1.73
C TYR A 542 13.23 -6.33 -2.21
N LEU A 543 12.16 -6.07 -2.96
CA LEU A 543 11.28 -7.11 -3.49
C LEU A 543 11.61 -7.34 -4.97
N LEU A 544 11.98 -8.57 -5.30
CA LEU A 544 12.27 -9.04 -6.64
C LEU A 544 11.13 -9.93 -7.11
N THR A 545 10.47 -9.54 -8.20
CA THR A 545 9.28 -10.21 -8.73
C THR A 545 9.33 -10.33 -10.25
N LYS A 546 8.40 -11.12 -10.82
CA LYS A 546 8.31 -11.29 -12.28
C LYS A 546 7.25 -10.38 -12.90
N GLN A 547 6.13 -10.12 -12.23
CA GLN A 547 4.98 -9.44 -12.81
C GLN A 547 5.14 -7.92 -12.77
N GLY A 548 5.49 -7.36 -11.60
CA GLY A 548 5.55 -5.92 -11.40
C GLY A 548 5.78 -5.52 -9.95
N ARG A 549 5.51 -4.24 -9.67
CA ARG A 549 5.74 -3.59 -8.38
C ARG A 549 4.99 -4.30 -7.25
N VAL A 550 5.57 -4.27 -6.06
CA VAL A 550 4.93 -4.75 -4.83
C VAL A 550 4.43 -3.57 -4.00
N GLU A 551 3.25 -3.71 -3.41
CA GLU A 551 2.69 -2.75 -2.46
C GLU A 551 2.27 -3.44 -1.16
N THR A 552 2.15 -2.64 -0.09
CA THR A 552 1.54 -3.07 1.16
C THR A 552 0.02 -3.01 1.08
N THR A 553 -0.64 -4.01 1.66
CA THR A 553 -2.11 -4.12 1.67
C THR A 553 -2.75 -3.53 2.93
N ASN A 554 -2.02 -3.55 4.04
CA ASN A 554 -2.46 -3.08 5.35
C ASN A 554 -1.84 -1.75 5.77
N TYR A 555 -0.83 -1.25 5.06
CA TYR A 555 -0.24 0.08 5.29
C TYR A 555 -0.21 0.86 3.97
N ARG A 556 -0.10 2.19 4.06
CA ARG A 556 -0.04 3.04 2.88
C ARG A 556 1.34 2.96 2.25
N THR A 557 1.42 2.48 1.00
CA THR A 557 2.63 2.62 0.19
C THR A 557 2.66 4.02 -0.43
N VAL A 558 3.68 4.82 -0.10
CA VAL A 558 3.80 6.24 -0.49
C VAL A 558 5.02 6.42 -1.37
N ARG A 559 4.86 7.01 -2.55
CA ARG A 559 6.00 7.39 -3.39
C ARG A 559 6.73 8.58 -2.78
N LEU A 560 8.05 8.49 -2.64
CA LEU A 560 8.83 9.66 -2.26
C LEU A 560 8.76 10.73 -3.36
N PRO A 561 8.87 12.03 -3.00
CA PRO A 561 8.96 13.09 -3.99
C PRO A 561 10.15 12.86 -4.93
N GLU A 562 9.88 12.81 -6.24
CA GLU A 562 10.88 12.68 -7.30
C GLU A 562 10.94 13.93 -8.18
N ALA A 563 11.99 14.03 -9.00
CA ALA A 563 12.25 15.10 -9.95
C ALA A 563 12.22 16.52 -9.35
N GLN A 564 12.51 16.66 -8.06
CA GLN A 564 12.52 17.96 -7.39
C GLN A 564 13.84 18.69 -7.64
N GLU A 565 13.76 19.92 -8.14
CA GLU A 565 14.93 20.79 -8.30
C GLU A 565 15.32 21.39 -6.95
N ILE A 566 16.58 21.19 -6.55
CA ILE A 566 17.12 21.64 -5.26
C ILE A 566 18.41 22.46 -5.46
N PRO A 567 18.77 23.33 -4.49
CA PRO A 567 19.94 24.19 -4.60
C PRO A 567 21.26 23.41 -4.75
N LEU A 568 22.18 23.95 -5.56
CA LEU A 568 23.47 23.31 -5.88
C LEU A 568 24.33 22.94 -4.65
N TYR A 569 24.29 23.75 -3.58
CA TYR A 569 25.09 23.48 -2.37
C TYR A 569 24.65 22.22 -1.61
N VAL A 570 23.47 21.68 -1.91
CA VAL A 570 22.99 20.43 -1.30
C VAL A 570 23.83 19.24 -1.75
N LYS A 571 24.60 19.36 -2.84
CA LYS A 571 25.54 18.33 -3.31
C LYS A 571 26.44 17.79 -2.20
N ASP A 572 27.02 18.67 -1.40
CA ASP A 572 27.96 18.30 -0.34
C ASP A 572 27.28 17.82 0.95
N LYS A 573 25.94 17.94 1.02
CA LYS A 573 25.11 17.59 2.20
C LYS A 573 23.95 16.68 1.84
N PHE A 574 24.08 15.91 0.76
CA PHE A 574 22.96 15.11 0.24
C PHE A 574 22.45 14.09 1.27
N GLY A 575 23.34 13.50 2.07
CA GLY A 575 22.96 12.59 3.14
C GLY A 575 22.09 13.25 4.23
N ASP A 576 22.45 14.48 4.65
CA ASP A 576 21.65 15.25 5.61
C ASP A 576 20.30 15.65 5.02
N PHE A 577 20.30 16.14 3.77
CA PHE A 577 19.09 16.46 3.03
C PHE A 577 18.13 15.26 2.97
N TYR A 578 18.64 14.09 2.59
CA TYR A 578 17.82 12.91 2.41
C TYR A 578 17.24 12.40 3.73
N ARG A 579 18.05 12.37 4.80
CA ARG A 579 17.61 12.00 6.15
C ARG A 579 16.45 12.90 6.63
N ASP A 580 16.60 14.20 6.43
CA ASP A 580 15.62 15.19 6.91
C ASP A 580 14.36 15.17 6.03
N LEU A 581 14.51 14.98 4.71
CA LEU A 581 13.40 14.73 3.78
C LEU A 581 12.59 13.51 4.20
N PHE A 582 13.26 12.38 4.42
CA PHE A 582 12.59 11.14 4.81
C PHE A 582 11.85 11.32 6.15
N THR A 583 12.48 11.97 7.12
CA THR A 583 11.86 12.26 8.42
C THR A 583 10.61 13.12 8.29
N GLU A 584 10.62 14.13 7.41
CA GLU A 584 9.45 14.95 7.12
C GLU A 584 8.34 14.14 6.43
N GLN A 585 8.68 13.24 5.51
CA GLN A 585 7.69 12.34 4.89
C GLN A 585 7.07 11.37 5.90
N VAL A 586 7.85 10.80 6.81
CA VAL A 586 7.36 9.92 7.89
C VAL A 586 6.34 10.66 8.76
N LYS A 587 6.62 11.92 9.13
CA LYS A 587 5.70 12.74 9.94
C LYS A 587 4.40 13.04 9.21
N ARG A 588 4.46 13.36 7.90
CA ARG A 588 3.26 13.62 7.09
C ARG A 588 2.32 12.42 7.02
N GLU A 589 2.90 11.23 7.02
CA GLU A 589 2.18 9.98 7.00
C GLU A 589 1.83 9.45 8.39
N SER A 590 1.87 10.32 9.43
CA SER A 590 1.54 10.00 10.81
C SER A 590 2.31 8.78 11.34
N GLU A 591 3.58 8.64 10.93
CA GLU A 591 4.48 7.55 11.32
C GLU A 591 4.00 6.14 10.91
N ARG A 592 3.04 6.05 9.97
CA ARG A 592 2.46 4.78 9.47
C ARG A 592 2.72 4.51 7.98
N GLY A 593 3.59 5.31 7.36
CA GLY A 593 3.90 5.24 5.93
C GLY A 593 4.94 4.18 5.60
N VAL A 594 4.77 3.52 4.45
CA VAL A 594 5.77 2.64 3.82
C VAL A 594 6.21 3.30 2.53
N PHE A 595 7.49 3.68 2.42
CA PHE A 595 7.94 4.59 1.36
C PHE A 595 8.56 3.83 0.19
N LEU A 596 8.04 4.05 -1.01
CA LEU A 596 8.65 3.56 -2.25
C LEU A 596 9.81 4.50 -2.63
N GLU A 597 11.01 3.95 -2.72
CA GLU A 597 12.22 4.68 -3.16
C GLU A 597 12.60 4.34 -4.61
N TYR A 598 12.31 3.11 -5.04
CA TYR A 598 12.68 2.62 -6.37
C TYR A 598 11.70 1.54 -6.84
N ALA A 599 11.27 1.60 -8.10
CA ALA A 599 10.55 0.53 -8.78
C ALA A 599 10.96 0.51 -10.26
N TRP A 600 11.61 -0.55 -10.73
CA TRP A 600 12.07 -0.60 -12.12
C TRP A 600 12.30 -2.04 -12.59
N ASP A 601 12.06 -2.27 -13.88
CA ASP A 601 12.53 -3.46 -14.58
C ASP A 601 14.06 -3.50 -14.69
N MET A 602 14.70 -4.56 -14.17
CA MET A 602 16.16 -4.67 -14.11
C MET A 602 16.82 -5.01 -15.45
N SER A 603 16.05 -5.23 -16.53
CA SER A 603 16.62 -5.49 -17.86
C SER A 603 17.38 -4.30 -18.46
N TRP A 604 17.18 -3.09 -17.95
CA TRP A 604 17.88 -1.87 -18.36
C TRP A 604 17.82 -0.80 -17.25
N CYS A 605 18.72 0.17 -17.31
CA CYS A 605 18.66 1.38 -16.48
C CYS A 605 18.99 2.61 -17.33
N ASP A 606 18.41 3.77 -16.99
CA ASP A 606 18.73 5.03 -17.66
C ASP A 606 18.39 6.27 -16.82
N PRO A 607 19.36 7.13 -16.46
CA PRO A 607 20.81 6.86 -16.42
C PRO A 607 21.12 5.78 -15.36
N CYS A 608 22.27 5.12 -15.39
CA CYS A 608 22.64 4.11 -14.39
C CYS A 608 23.64 4.69 -13.38
N ALA A 609 23.38 4.56 -12.07
CA ALA A 609 24.37 4.87 -11.04
C ALA A 609 25.46 3.78 -10.94
N THR A 610 25.10 2.56 -11.30
CA THR A 610 25.95 1.38 -11.30
C THR A 610 25.37 0.39 -12.31
N ASN A 611 26.19 -0.53 -12.80
CA ASN A 611 25.77 -1.53 -13.77
C ASN A 611 24.59 -2.37 -13.21
N PRO A 612 23.64 -2.81 -14.05
CA PRO A 612 22.66 -3.80 -13.64
C PRO A 612 23.33 -5.05 -13.08
N LEU A 613 22.69 -5.68 -12.09
CA LEU A 613 23.17 -6.93 -11.49
C LEU A 613 23.24 -8.03 -12.55
N SER A 614 24.25 -8.90 -12.49
CA SER A 614 24.37 -10.07 -13.36
C SER A 614 23.30 -11.12 -13.04
N THR A 615 23.07 -12.05 -13.98
CA THR A 615 22.14 -13.17 -13.72
C THR A 615 22.62 -14.04 -12.54
N GLU A 616 23.93 -14.22 -12.37
CA GLU A 616 24.52 -14.92 -11.23
C GLU A 616 24.28 -14.17 -9.91
N GLU A 617 24.43 -12.84 -9.91
CA GLU A 617 24.12 -12.01 -8.74
C GLU A 617 22.64 -12.10 -8.36
N LEU A 618 21.73 -12.01 -9.33
CA LEU A 618 20.30 -12.17 -9.12
C LEU A 618 19.94 -13.57 -8.60
N LEU A 619 20.55 -14.63 -9.14
CA LEU A 619 20.41 -16.00 -8.64
C LEU A 619 20.89 -16.10 -7.18
N SER A 620 22.02 -15.48 -6.85
CA SER A 620 22.55 -15.47 -5.48
C SER A 620 21.66 -14.72 -4.49
N LEU A 621 20.89 -13.73 -4.95
CA LEU A 621 19.87 -13.03 -4.15
C LEU A 621 18.56 -13.82 -3.98
N GLY A 622 18.41 -14.94 -4.69
CA GLY A 622 17.24 -15.81 -4.61
C GLY A 622 16.30 -15.78 -5.81
N VAL A 623 16.66 -15.11 -6.91
CA VAL A 623 15.86 -15.10 -8.15
C VAL A 623 15.98 -16.45 -8.86
N PHE A 624 15.13 -17.40 -8.52
CA PHE A 624 15.20 -18.78 -9.01
C PHE A 624 14.60 -19.02 -10.40
N TRP A 625 13.94 -18.01 -10.99
CA TRP A 625 13.23 -18.13 -12.28
C TRP A 625 13.99 -17.55 -13.47
N GLN A 626 15.23 -17.11 -13.25
CA GLN A 626 16.13 -16.84 -14.35
C GLN A 626 16.67 -18.17 -14.88
N ASP A 627 16.30 -18.51 -16.12
CA ASP A 627 16.94 -19.61 -16.81
C ASP A 627 18.41 -19.25 -17.02
N ASN A 628 19.30 -20.06 -16.45
CA ASN A 628 20.71 -20.01 -16.78
C ASN A 628 20.86 -20.61 -18.20
N GLN A 629 20.50 -19.85 -19.23
CA GLN A 629 20.60 -20.29 -20.62
C GLN A 629 22.07 -20.35 -21.06
N ASN A 630 22.78 -21.34 -20.54
CA ASN A 630 23.91 -21.98 -21.19
C ASN A 630 23.43 -23.01 -22.25
N GLY A 631 22.18 -22.91 -22.71
CA GLY A 631 21.63 -23.64 -23.83
C GLY A 631 21.85 -22.87 -25.13
N ILE A 632 23.06 -22.94 -25.68
CA ILE A 632 23.35 -22.47 -27.03
C ILE A 632 22.57 -23.35 -28.02
N GLN A 633 21.33 -22.98 -28.37
CA GLN A 633 20.78 -23.35 -29.66
C GLN A 633 21.36 -22.39 -30.69
N ARG A 634 22.41 -22.85 -31.39
CA ARG A 634 22.98 -22.16 -32.56
C ARG A 634 21.89 -21.98 -33.61
N GLY A 635 21.55 -20.74 -33.95
CA GLY A 635 20.94 -20.45 -35.25
C GLY A 635 19.85 -19.38 -35.34
N GLN A 636 19.38 -18.79 -34.24
CA GLN A 636 18.44 -17.66 -34.32
C GLN A 636 19.02 -16.44 -33.60
N ALA A 637 18.91 -15.28 -34.25
CA ALA A 637 19.37 -14.00 -33.72
C ALA A 637 18.73 -13.76 -32.33
N LEU A 638 19.55 -13.93 -31.30
CA LEU A 638 19.18 -13.65 -29.91
C LEU A 638 18.99 -12.14 -29.76
N SER A 639 17.75 -11.68 -29.78
CA SER A 639 17.41 -10.54 -28.93
C SER A 639 17.79 -10.95 -27.50
N PRO A 640 18.58 -10.16 -26.75
CA PRO A 640 18.85 -10.48 -25.35
C PRO A 640 17.50 -10.63 -24.66
N GLN A 641 17.17 -11.83 -24.19
CA GLN A 641 16.00 -12.01 -23.36
C GLN A 641 16.29 -11.23 -22.08
N GLY A 642 15.75 -10.00 -22.01
CA GLY A 642 15.96 -9.11 -20.88
C GLY A 642 15.66 -9.83 -19.58
N GLN A 643 16.47 -9.56 -18.56
CA GLN A 643 16.27 -10.07 -17.21
C GLN A 643 14.81 -9.81 -16.79
N LYS A 644 14.00 -10.86 -16.67
CA LYS A 644 12.57 -10.74 -16.30
C LYS A 644 12.41 -10.57 -14.79
N VAL A 645 12.98 -9.49 -14.27
CA VAL A 645 12.99 -9.16 -12.85
C VAL A 645 12.60 -7.71 -12.68
N PHE A 646 11.56 -7.50 -11.88
CA PHE A 646 11.14 -6.18 -11.44
C PHE A 646 11.60 -5.98 -10.00
N LEU A 647 12.35 -4.91 -9.73
CA LEU A 647 12.81 -4.55 -8.40
C LEU A 647 11.91 -3.49 -7.82
N THR A 648 11.43 -3.70 -6.59
CA THR A 648 10.77 -2.68 -5.76
C THR A 648 11.57 -2.49 -4.48
N ARG A 649 11.98 -1.26 -4.18
CA ARG A 649 12.65 -0.87 -2.93
C ARG A 649 11.69 -0.08 -2.06
N LEU A 650 11.40 -0.62 -0.89
CA LEU A 650 10.61 0.04 0.16
C LEU A 650 11.52 0.41 1.33
N HIS A 651 11.27 1.56 1.94
CA HIS A 651 11.92 2.02 3.16
C HIS A 651 10.84 2.33 4.20
N VAL A 652 11.01 1.78 5.39
CA VAL A 652 10.04 1.87 6.47
C VAL A 652 10.72 2.30 7.75
N ARG A 653 10.20 3.36 8.37
CA ARG A 653 10.45 3.68 9.77
C ARG A 653 9.31 3.12 10.62
N TYR A 654 9.57 2.17 11.51
CA TYR A 654 8.50 1.46 12.25
C TYR A 654 8.76 1.27 13.74
N ASP A 655 7.67 1.16 14.49
CA ASP A 655 7.63 0.85 15.92
C ASP A 655 6.35 0.04 16.26
N ALA A 656 6.25 -0.44 17.51
CA ALA A 656 5.11 -1.26 17.95
C ALA A 656 3.76 -0.51 18.01
N THR A 657 3.78 0.82 18.11
CA THR A 657 2.57 1.65 18.26
C THR A 657 1.94 1.97 16.91
N HIS A 658 2.75 2.27 15.90
CA HIS A 658 2.33 2.63 14.55
C HIS A 658 2.24 1.41 13.61
N PHE A 659 3.01 0.36 13.88
CA PHE A 659 2.98 -0.90 13.12
C PHE A 659 2.57 -2.09 14.02
N PRO A 660 1.30 -2.14 14.48
CA PRO A 660 0.81 -3.22 15.33
C PRO A 660 0.70 -4.56 14.60
N GLU A 661 0.62 -4.55 13.27
CA GLU A 661 0.57 -5.71 12.38
C GLU A 661 1.85 -5.86 11.55
N ASP A 662 2.16 -7.11 11.19
CA ASP A 662 3.23 -7.41 10.25
C ASP A 662 2.91 -6.85 8.85
N LEU A 663 3.94 -6.59 8.03
CA LEU A 663 3.74 -6.07 6.68
C LEU A 663 3.14 -7.15 5.78
N MET A 664 2.00 -6.86 5.17
CA MET A 664 1.31 -7.75 4.23
C MET A 664 1.45 -7.20 2.81
N PHE A 665 1.93 -8.00 1.88
CA PHE A 665 2.25 -7.57 0.53
C PHE A 665 1.29 -8.12 -0.52
N GLN A 666 1.19 -7.42 -1.64
CA GLN A 666 0.61 -7.92 -2.88
C GLN A 666 1.50 -7.56 -4.07
N GLU A 667 1.66 -8.49 -5.00
CA GLU A 667 2.26 -8.22 -6.30
C GLU A 667 1.23 -7.56 -7.21
N THR A 668 1.60 -6.49 -7.90
CA THR A 668 0.72 -5.74 -8.80
C THR A 668 1.08 -6.00 -10.26
N SER A 669 0.18 -5.62 -11.17
CA SER A 669 0.47 -5.60 -12.61
C SER A 669 1.21 -4.32 -13.06
N ASP A 670 1.59 -3.45 -12.12
CA ASP A 670 2.29 -2.20 -12.40
C ASP A 670 3.76 -2.45 -12.73
N ARG A 671 4.17 -2.08 -13.95
CA ARG A 671 5.58 -2.07 -14.37
C ARG A 671 6.12 -0.67 -14.68
N SER A 672 5.44 0.37 -14.20
CA SER A 672 5.92 1.74 -14.35
C SER A 672 7.23 1.91 -13.58
N ASN A 673 8.17 2.62 -14.20
CA ASN A 673 9.44 2.92 -13.59
C ASN A 673 9.28 4.13 -12.67
N PHE A 674 9.88 4.06 -11.50
CA PHE A 674 9.90 5.10 -10.49
C PHE A 674 11.24 5.09 -9.77
N GLN A 675 11.79 6.27 -9.53
CA GLN A 675 13.01 6.41 -8.74
C GLN A 675 13.02 7.75 -8.01
N ALA A 676 13.20 7.71 -6.70
CA ALA A 676 13.44 8.90 -5.89
C ALA A 676 14.70 9.62 -6.40
N ARG A 677 14.48 10.70 -7.15
CA ARG A 677 15.53 11.46 -7.84
C ARG A 677 15.39 12.95 -7.54
N TYR A 678 16.51 13.59 -7.24
CA TYR A 678 16.61 15.01 -6.98
C TYR A 678 17.55 15.64 -7.99
N VAL A 679 17.22 16.84 -8.43
CA VAL A 679 17.85 17.49 -9.58
C VAL A 679 18.65 18.70 -9.14
N LEU A 680 19.93 18.72 -9.51
CA LEU A 680 20.79 19.90 -9.46
C LEU A 680 20.88 20.49 -10.86
N ARG A 681 20.35 21.70 -11.05
CA ARG A 681 20.41 22.39 -12.34
C ARG A 681 21.46 23.48 -12.32
N HIS A 682 22.57 23.22 -13.00
CA HIS A 682 23.66 24.18 -13.14
C HIS A 682 23.26 25.28 -14.12
N PRO A 683 23.28 26.55 -13.69
CA PRO A 683 23.01 27.65 -14.60
C PRO A 683 24.10 27.74 -15.68
N TRP A 684 23.71 28.14 -16.87
CA TRP A 684 24.64 28.45 -17.95
C TRP A 684 25.50 29.65 -17.56
N THR A 685 26.82 29.48 -17.63
CA THR A 685 27.83 30.45 -17.20
C THR A 685 28.41 31.30 -18.33
N GLY A 686 27.86 31.17 -19.55
CA GLY A 686 28.38 31.89 -20.72
C GLY A 686 28.20 33.41 -20.61
N THR A 687 29.21 34.12 -21.12
CA THR A 687 29.26 35.60 -21.13
C THR A 687 28.60 36.21 -22.37
N GLU A 688 28.08 35.38 -23.27
CA GLU A 688 27.43 35.83 -24.51
C GLU A 688 26.19 36.67 -24.19
N ASN A 689 25.97 37.69 -25.03
CA ASN A 689 24.88 38.64 -24.87
C ASN A 689 23.91 38.52 -26.05
N CYS A 690 23.00 37.56 -25.96
CA CYS A 690 21.82 37.46 -26.84
C CYS A 690 20.54 37.80 -26.04
N PRO A 691 19.42 38.20 -26.69
CA PRO A 691 18.17 38.49 -25.98
C PRO A 691 17.69 37.35 -25.07
N ALA A 692 17.88 36.10 -25.51
CA ALA A 692 17.58 34.90 -24.73
C ALA A 692 18.42 34.79 -23.44
N ALA A 693 19.71 35.16 -23.48
CA ALA A 693 20.59 35.17 -22.31
C ALA A 693 20.14 36.18 -21.24
N THR A 694 19.61 37.33 -21.66
CA THR A 694 19.12 38.36 -20.72
C THR A 694 17.85 37.91 -20.00
N ALA A 695 16.89 37.36 -20.74
CA ALA A 695 15.66 36.80 -20.16
C ALA A 695 15.97 35.61 -19.22
N TYR A 696 16.89 34.74 -19.62
CA TYR A 696 17.35 33.62 -18.80
C TYR A 696 17.94 34.08 -17.45
N ARG A 697 18.85 35.05 -17.47
CA ARG A 697 19.48 35.59 -16.23
C ARG A 697 18.45 36.21 -15.28
N GLN A 698 17.36 36.80 -15.79
CA GLN A 698 16.26 37.31 -14.96
C GLN A 698 15.48 36.17 -14.29
N GLN A 699 15.20 35.09 -15.02
CA GLN A 699 14.47 33.91 -14.52
C GLN A 699 15.27 33.10 -13.48
N LEU A 700 16.61 33.18 -13.48
CA LEU A 700 17.46 32.46 -12.53
C LEU A 700 17.13 32.79 -11.07
N ARG A 701 16.73 34.03 -10.78
CA ARG A 701 16.35 34.44 -9.42
C ARG A 701 15.06 33.74 -8.97
N ASP A 702 14.04 33.73 -9.82
CA ASP A 702 12.76 33.08 -9.54
C ASP A 702 12.92 31.55 -9.47
N ARG A 703 13.85 30.98 -10.25
CA ARG A 703 14.22 29.57 -10.12
C ARG A 703 14.87 29.28 -8.76
N SER A 704 15.86 30.08 -8.37
CA SER A 704 16.57 29.92 -7.10
C SER A 704 15.63 30.05 -5.89
N GLU A 705 14.65 30.96 -5.95
CA GLU A 705 13.63 31.09 -4.90
C GLU A 705 12.70 29.86 -4.85
N ARG A 706 12.31 29.29 -6.00
CA ARG A 706 11.57 28.03 -6.05
C ARG A 706 12.38 26.87 -5.48
N GLU A 707 13.64 26.73 -5.85
CA GLU A 707 14.55 25.72 -5.29
C GLU A 707 14.67 25.85 -3.76
N ALA A 708 14.74 27.07 -3.23
CA ALA A 708 14.77 27.33 -1.79
C ALA A 708 13.48 26.89 -1.09
N GLN A 709 12.32 27.24 -1.65
CA GLN A 709 11.01 26.85 -1.14
C GLN A 709 10.82 25.33 -1.20
N THR A 710 11.22 24.70 -2.31
CA THR A 710 11.22 23.24 -2.47
C THR A 710 12.06 22.58 -1.38
N LEU A 711 13.31 23.01 -1.18
CA LEU A 711 14.19 22.47 -0.15
C LEU A 711 13.58 22.59 1.26
N ALA A 712 13.06 23.77 1.62
CA ALA A 712 12.41 23.99 2.91
C ALA A 712 11.17 23.10 3.09
N SER A 713 10.34 22.98 2.04
CA SER A 713 9.15 22.15 2.05
C SER A 713 9.46 20.66 2.15
N LEU A 714 10.58 20.20 1.59
CA LEU A 714 10.94 18.79 1.60
C LEU A 714 11.54 18.36 2.93
N THR A 715 12.36 19.22 3.54
CA THR A 715 13.20 18.89 4.72
C THR A 715 12.68 19.47 6.04
N GLY A 716 11.79 20.45 5.99
CA GLY A 716 11.40 21.25 7.16
C GLY A 716 12.48 22.26 7.59
N TRP A 717 13.55 22.45 6.81
CA TRP A 717 14.60 23.42 7.10
C TRP A 717 14.09 24.86 7.07
N ASN A 718 14.74 25.74 7.84
CA ASN A 718 14.37 27.14 7.90
C ASN A 718 14.63 27.86 6.56
N ILE A 719 13.56 28.35 5.92
CA ILE A 719 13.64 29.05 4.63
C ILE A 719 14.55 30.28 4.66
N GLY A 720 14.65 30.98 5.80
CA GLY A 720 15.53 32.13 5.97
C GLY A 720 17.02 31.75 5.92
N GLU A 721 17.39 30.63 6.53
CA GLU A 721 18.76 30.10 6.50
C GLU A 721 19.12 29.59 5.10
N ILE A 722 18.19 28.93 4.41
CA ILE A 722 18.39 28.48 3.03
C ILE A 722 18.63 29.67 2.10
N ARG A 723 17.77 30.70 2.17
CA ARG A 723 17.93 31.93 1.36
C ARG A 723 19.26 32.62 1.63
N LYS A 724 19.69 32.68 2.90
CA LYS A 724 20.99 33.22 3.30
C LYS A 724 22.14 32.40 2.70
N ALA A 725 22.08 31.07 2.75
CA ALA A 725 23.09 30.19 2.16
C ALA A 725 23.17 30.31 0.63
N MET A 726 22.05 30.63 -0.03
CA MET A 726 21.98 30.85 -1.48
C MET A 726 22.30 32.30 -1.91
N ASN A 727 22.63 33.19 -0.97
CA ASN A 727 22.78 34.63 -1.22
C ASN A 727 21.56 35.27 -1.90
N LEU A 728 20.36 34.74 -1.63
CA LEU A 728 19.11 35.35 -2.08
C LEU A 728 18.82 36.53 -1.17
N ALA A 729 18.95 37.75 -1.69
CA ALA A 729 18.52 38.95 -0.97
C ALA A 729 17.07 38.75 -0.50
N SER A 730 16.85 38.82 0.81
CA SER A 730 15.52 38.66 1.40
C SER A 730 14.56 39.57 0.66
N LEU A 731 13.52 38.99 0.05
CA LEU A 731 12.34 39.79 -0.28
C LEU A 731 11.93 40.48 1.03
N PRO A 732 11.81 41.82 1.08
CA PRO A 732 11.03 42.42 2.13
C PRO A 732 9.68 41.68 2.10
N ALA A 733 9.22 41.16 3.23
CA ALA A 733 7.83 40.73 3.35
C ALA A 733 7.00 41.86 2.76
N GLY A 734 6.28 41.60 1.66
CA GLY A 734 5.90 42.62 0.71
C GLY A 734 5.36 43.88 1.38
N GLU A 735 6.05 45.01 1.22
CA GLU A 735 5.28 46.24 1.08
C GLU A 735 4.49 46.05 -0.21
N ASP A 736 3.20 45.70 -0.06
CA ASP A 736 2.24 45.74 -1.15
C ASP A 736 2.41 47.10 -1.85
N LYS A 737 3.07 47.10 -3.02
CA LYS A 737 3.03 48.27 -3.89
C LYS A 737 1.58 48.45 -4.26
N LYS A 738 0.95 49.46 -3.62
CA LYS A 738 -0.44 49.85 -3.88
C LYS A 738 -0.61 49.97 -5.38
N TRP A 739 -1.72 49.46 -5.90
CA TRP A 739 -1.94 49.25 -7.33
C TRP A 739 -1.57 50.47 -8.22
N TYR A 740 -1.70 51.70 -7.70
CA TYR A 740 -1.36 52.95 -8.40
C TYR A 740 0.16 53.18 -8.59
N GLN A 741 1.03 52.56 -7.81
CA GLN A 741 2.49 52.66 -7.95
C GLN A 741 3.01 51.85 -9.16
N ARG A 742 2.15 51.08 -9.82
CA ARG A 742 2.46 50.30 -11.04
C ARG A 742 2.20 51.09 -12.33
N LEU A 743 1.62 52.29 -12.24
CA LEU A 743 1.26 53.10 -13.41
C LEU A 743 2.42 53.95 -13.97
N TRP A 744 3.52 54.12 -13.23
CA TRP A 744 4.52 55.16 -13.54
C TRP A 744 5.96 54.65 -13.68
N THR A 745 6.19 53.34 -13.68
CA THR A 745 7.48 52.75 -14.04
C THR A 745 7.45 52.29 -15.50
N ASN A 746 7.96 53.15 -16.38
CA ASN A 746 8.46 52.74 -17.70
C ASN A 746 9.90 52.27 -17.57
#